data_AF-A0A3M9Y5V1-F1
#
_entry.id   AF-A0A3M9Y5V1-F1
#
_cell.length_a   1.000
_cell.length_b   1.000
_cell.length_c   1.000
_cell.angle_alpha   90.00
_cell.angle_beta   90.00
_cell.angle_gamma   90.00
#
_symmetry.space_group_name_H-M   'P 1'
#
loop_
_entity.id
_entity.type
_entity.pdbx_description
1 polymer ?
#
loop_
_entity_poly.entity_id
_entity_poly.type
_entity_poly.pdbx_seq_one_letter_code
_entity_poly.pdbx_strand_id
1 'polypeptide(L)'
;MSSSSSSRKQRRGKSISKLAYTNAVYFPNERIYQGDTPGALNYGYTNHVYYAFANVSPDGGVFLSDEWADAGAPVDGVQGGLGSLMHLKQQYPHLQVVLSIGGGSSSAIFPVVAASTICRDNFARSAKGLVDASGLDGIDIVWEYPSDSQQGHDFLALLATIRLHLPEDQYLLTAALPASRMVLQYIPLQASAEYLDFVNLMAYDFFGTWTPKSGHHSQLYAPQKDQESGATGVQYLIAKGVNPGKILLGIPLYGRSFLGAAGPGHKFRGGGGDNGTFEYKQLPRSGTKETIDKKSISAQCIGADGGFVSYDNPETVKAKAQFCKQKGLGGLFYWNGPADASTRRPAELQCIGSPEKQRTRQQQGPLAIYTCSSSISSISSRSSAFGFGVPDIANMNGVALDDPTSLDAVDYDPIDHLNLLFSHPSTVTSISRVSQTLHEHKNDVSTDIAELELAQAYGPDSSLERMQSAQAELAQLFRKIETVRSRAIETEQNITSMTADIKRLDGTKRNLTLSMTALKRLQMLTTAYEQLQGHARTRQYRECASLLQAVLQLMKHFNSYRSIEQIATLSRGVSELQRTLLEQVCEDFELAFAKDEVSARRGTLVEACHVMDALGDAARSRLMTWYVNTELREYRQVFRGNDEAGSLDNIGRRYAWFKRMLKTHDDEHAAIFPPHWRANEMLAAAFCDGTREDFKGILERSMRRTEGPKLDVNLLLSCLQETLDFEHGLERRFADGPRASIDTLSSADDRASNFHGSISAAFEPYLSLWVESQDRQLAAMIPKYRSQPLLPEDEEFTPQAVIPSAIELFHFYKLTLSQCAKLSTSDRLLDLAKTLAKYLDEYAQQVLLHFLSRGGAQGPPLQDIVMVMNTADFWSTNANQLEENIRKRIDPELRDRVDLSSQADAFLGVASAAVLALVRSVEHECAGAWREMRNTNWGAMESVGDQSSYVGELLRAVNGRAEAILELVVKQQYARAFCDNLVDHMASAYIANIVQCKPVTEVAAEQMLLDKYVMTKAFEGLLSFHSKAGEAQAPPASFVKRVAHTMNRIDPLLKTLQVRPSPPEGLVQAYLIHIADRSDVNFKKILDLKAVRKQDQAHLLELFGIHRDSKAHDGKLAQNSPLLTPLLASQSMSGGGGGGGGHGSIGGAGAVAGVAGASINTASSALSAAGSSATAMAGLQGKFDATSLGEKLLSAARDLGQGGVVGEKGGGGSGVAAAEKAMNENLKNFGKFFRRDLGGFGARFGKRDGADEGQR
;
A
#
# COMPACT_ATOMS: atom_id res chain seq x y z
N MET A 1 22.25 -0.19 -42.69
CA MET A 1 23.53 0.45 -42.34
C MET A 1 23.29 1.94 -42.11
N SER A 2 23.34 2.44 -40.88
CA SER A 2 23.50 3.87 -40.60
C SER A 2 23.94 4.11 -39.14
N SER A 3 25.23 4.34 -38.94
CA SER A 3 25.77 4.84 -37.66
C SER A 3 25.76 6.37 -37.68
N SER A 4 24.76 7.00 -37.07
CA SER A 4 24.75 8.45 -36.81
C SER A 4 25.53 8.76 -35.53
N SER A 5 26.62 9.51 -35.68
CA SER A 5 27.52 9.85 -34.57
C SER A 5 26.93 10.95 -33.68
N SER A 6 26.72 10.66 -32.39
CA SER A 6 26.35 11.68 -31.42
C SER A 6 27.57 12.53 -31.03
N SER A 7 27.62 13.76 -31.53
CA SER A 7 28.71 14.70 -31.24
C SER A 7 28.54 15.35 -29.87
N ARG A 8 29.02 14.66 -28.82
CA ARG A 8 28.94 15.16 -27.44
C ARG A 8 29.80 16.42 -27.27
N LYS A 9 29.17 17.59 -27.09
CA LYS A 9 29.86 18.83 -26.70
C LYS A 9 30.41 18.64 -25.28
N GLN A 10 31.70 18.85 -25.09
CA GLN A 10 32.31 18.76 -23.76
C GLN A 10 31.90 19.93 -22.87
N ARG A 11 31.46 19.62 -21.64
CA ARG A 11 31.30 20.56 -20.54
C ARG A 11 32.61 21.32 -20.33
N ARG A 12 32.56 22.65 -20.24
CA ARG A 12 33.75 23.51 -19.99
C ARG A 12 34.11 23.50 -18.50
N GLY A 13 34.34 22.31 -17.95
CA GLY A 13 34.58 22.10 -16.53
C GLY A 13 35.92 22.69 -16.08
N LYS A 14 35.93 23.31 -14.89
CA LYS A 14 37.12 23.30 -14.04
C LYS A 14 37.55 21.85 -13.86
N SER A 15 38.85 21.58 -13.95
CA SER A 15 39.40 20.23 -14.01
C SER A 15 39.21 19.44 -12.71
N ILE A 16 38.07 18.76 -12.56
CA ILE A 16 37.96 17.60 -11.66
C ILE A 16 38.48 16.38 -12.44
N SER A 17 39.43 15.66 -11.84
CA SER A 17 40.17 14.58 -12.46
C SER A 17 39.26 13.41 -12.86
N LYS A 18 39.52 12.85 -14.04
CA LYS A 18 38.64 11.95 -14.81
C LYS A 18 38.54 10.51 -14.27
N LEU A 19 38.64 10.30 -12.95
CA LEU A 19 38.73 8.97 -12.33
C LEU A 19 38.25 8.88 -10.87
N ALA A 20 37.40 9.80 -10.39
CA ALA A 20 36.71 9.66 -9.11
C ALA A 20 35.36 8.93 -9.29
N TYR A 21 35.07 7.95 -8.45
CA TYR A 21 33.72 7.37 -8.34
C TYR A 21 32.78 8.34 -7.62
N THR A 22 31.49 8.29 -7.96
CA THR A 22 30.46 9.04 -7.23
C THR A 22 30.22 8.37 -5.88
N ASN A 23 30.20 9.16 -4.81
CA ASN A 23 29.86 8.72 -3.46
C ASN A 23 28.81 9.68 -2.90
N ALA A 24 27.56 9.25 -2.97
CA ALA A 24 26.39 10.08 -2.69
C ALA A 24 25.69 9.68 -1.39
N VAL A 25 25.07 10.62 -0.69
CA VAL A 25 24.30 10.33 0.52
C VAL A 25 22.99 11.11 0.52
N TYR A 26 21.90 10.45 0.92
CA TYR A 26 20.63 11.11 1.16
C TYR A 26 20.57 11.66 2.59
N PHE A 27 20.12 12.90 2.73
CA PHE A 27 19.84 13.57 4.00
C PHE A 27 18.36 13.99 4.05
N PRO A 28 17.49 13.26 4.76
CA PRO A 28 16.10 13.65 4.99
C PRO A 28 15.99 14.82 5.97
N ASN A 29 15.21 15.85 5.64
CA ASN A 29 15.01 17.06 6.41
C ASN A 29 14.33 16.81 7.77
N GLU A 30 13.46 15.80 7.85
CA GLU A 30 12.87 15.31 9.10
C GLU A 30 13.91 14.93 10.18
N ARG A 31 15.16 14.62 9.79
CA ARG A 31 16.26 14.32 10.71
C ARG A 31 16.68 15.52 11.57
N ILE A 32 16.42 16.74 11.10
CA ILE A 32 16.73 17.98 11.84
C ILE A 32 15.93 18.05 13.15
N TYR A 33 14.71 17.53 13.19
CA TYR A 33 13.93 17.40 14.43
C TYR A 33 14.52 16.40 15.43
N GLN A 34 15.33 15.46 14.96
CA GLN A 34 16.02 14.46 15.79
C GLN A 34 17.39 14.98 16.29
N GLY A 35 17.78 16.21 15.91
CA GLY A 35 19.05 16.85 16.26
C GLY A 35 20.21 16.49 15.34
N ASP A 36 19.98 15.71 14.28
CA ASP A 36 20.99 15.40 13.26
C ASP A 36 21.14 16.60 12.30
N THR A 37 22.39 16.99 11.98
CA THR A 37 22.68 18.12 11.10
C THR A 37 23.48 17.69 9.86
N PRO A 38 23.40 18.41 8.72
CA PRO A 38 24.25 18.11 7.56
C PRO A 38 25.75 18.17 7.88
N GLY A 39 26.17 19.08 8.77
CA GLY A 39 27.55 19.18 9.25
C GLY A 39 28.10 17.94 9.96
N ALA A 40 27.24 17.00 10.39
CA ALA A 40 27.66 15.72 10.95
C ALA A 40 28.16 14.71 9.88
N LEU A 41 27.91 14.96 8.58
CA LEU A 41 28.32 14.07 7.49
C LEU A 41 29.82 14.19 7.16
N ASN A 42 30.43 13.10 6.72
CA ASN A 42 31.85 13.08 6.37
C ASN A 42 32.13 13.48 4.90
N TYR A 43 32.31 14.78 4.69
CA TYR A 43 32.64 15.37 3.38
C TYR A 43 34.06 15.06 2.85
N GLY A 44 34.90 14.36 3.63
CA GLY A 44 36.20 13.87 3.15
C GLY A 44 36.09 12.75 2.10
N TYR A 45 34.95 12.04 2.07
CA TYR A 45 34.69 10.96 1.12
C TYR A 45 33.40 11.15 0.32
N THR A 46 32.43 11.89 0.85
CA THR A 46 31.18 12.23 0.16
C THR A 46 31.41 13.35 -0.86
N ASN A 47 30.94 13.16 -2.09
CA ASN A 47 30.99 14.19 -3.15
C ASN A 47 29.60 14.61 -3.67
N HIS A 48 28.53 13.89 -3.33
CA HIS A 48 27.16 14.27 -3.63
C HIS A 48 26.28 14.17 -2.38
N VAL A 49 25.42 15.16 -2.14
CA VAL A 49 24.35 15.09 -1.15
C VAL A 49 23.01 15.28 -1.86
N TYR A 50 22.11 14.32 -1.66
CA TYR A 50 20.70 14.41 -2.03
C TYR A 50 19.92 14.91 -0.82
N TYR A 51 19.46 16.16 -0.84
CA TYR A 51 18.66 16.73 0.22
C TYR A 51 17.19 16.40 -0.02
N ALA A 52 16.58 15.64 0.90
CA ALA A 52 15.25 15.08 0.76
C ALA A 52 14.33 15.65 1.85
N PHE A 53 13.03 15.90 1.66
CA PHE A 53 12.29 15.91 0.40
C PHE A 53 11.73 17.30 0.10
N ALA A 54 11.60 17.65 -1.16
CA ALA A 54 10.65 18.66 -1.63
C ALA A 54 9.35 17.96 -2.08
N ASN A 55 8.21 18.62 -1.86
CA ASN A 55 6.89 18.11 -2.22
C ASN A 55 6.37 18.72 -3.54
N VAL A 56 5.32 18.10 -4.07
CA VAL A 56 4.69 18.46 -5.35
C VAL A 56 3.20 18.66 -5.13
N SER A 57 2.63 19.76 -5.62
CA SER A 57 1.18 20.00 -5.61
C SER A 57 0.50 19.43 -6.88
N PRO A 58 -0.83 19.20 -6.86
CA PRO A 58 -1.54 18.60 -8.01
C PRO A 58 -1.48 19.40 -9.33
N ASP A 59 -1.21 20.71 -9.26
CA ASP A 59 -0.96 21.59 -10.41
C ASP A 59 0.49 21.48 -10.95
N GLY A 60 1.32 20.63 -10.34
CA GLY A 60 2.72 20.44 -10.65
C GLY A 60 3.68 21.37 -9.92
N GLY A 61 3.22 22.27 -9.04
CA GLY A 61 4.13 23.16 -8.30
C GLY A 61 5.06 22.39 -7.34
N VAL A 62 6.37 22.64 -7.41
CA VAL A 62 7.37 22.09 -6.47
C VAL A 62 7.65 23.11 -5.37
N PHE A 63 7.59 22.67 -4.11
CA PHE A 63 7.83 23.49 -2.92
C PHE A 63 8.60 22.71 -1.84
N LEU A 64 9.25 23.44 -0.92
CA LEU A 64 9.93 22.85 0.23
C LEU A 64 8.92 22.12 1.12
N SER A 65 9.20 20.89 1.55
CA SER A 65 8.20 20.12 2.33
C SER A 65 8.06 20.62 3.76
N ASP A 66 9.11 21.23 4.31
CA ASP A 66 9.13 21.77 5.66
C ASP A 66 9.99 23.05 5.71
N GLU A 67 9.36 24.22 5.58
CA GLU A 67 10.08 25.50 5.61
C GLU A 67 10.87 25.72 6.91
N TRP A 68 10.44 25.14 8.04
CA TRP A 68 11.19 25.26 9.29
C TRP A 68 12.48 24.44 9.22
N ALA A 69 12.42 23.16 8.87
CA ALA A 69 13.63 22.34 8.76
C ALA A 69 14.54 22.80 7.61
N ASP A 70 13.95 23.15 6.46
CA ASP A 70 14.69 23.45 5.22
C ASP A 70 15.37 24.81 5.23
N ALA A 71 14.71 25.84 5.80
CA ALA A 71 15.15 27.23 5.75
C ALA A 71 15.22 27.95 7.12
N GLY A 72 14.45 27.55 8.13
CA GLY A 72 14.31 28.30 9.39
C GLY A 72 15.15 27.81 10.57
N ALA A 73 15.44 26.51 10.66
CA ALA A 73 16.00 25.87 11.84
C ALA A 73 17.47 26.30 12.09
N PRO A 74 17.89 26.54 13.34
CA PRO A 74 19.27 26.89 13.65
C PRO A 74 20.17 25.63 13.55
N VAL A 75 20.83 25.45 12.39
CA VAL A 75 21.58 24.24 12.02
C VAL A 75 23.01 24.63 11.63
N ASP A 76 24.01 23.99 12.26
CA ASP A 76 25.44 24.22 12.00
C ASP A 76 25.91 25.70 12.05
N GLY A 77 25.20 26.54 12.82
CA GLY A 77 25.48 27.98 12.96
C GLY A 77 24.83 28.88 11.89
N VAL A 78 24.00 28.32 11.00
CA VAL A 78 23.21 29.04 9.98
C VAL A 78 21.72 28.67 10.09
N GLN A 79 20.89 29.19 9.18
CA GLN A 79 19.44 28.89 9.13
C GLN A 79 19.14 27.85 8.04
N GLY A 80 18.40 26.81 8.41
CA GLY A 80 17.94 25.74 7.53
C GLY A 80 18.98 24.66 7.21
N GLY A 81 18.51 23.44 6.97
CA GLY A 81 19.33 22.34 6.44
C GLY A 81 19.95 22.67 5.08
N LEU A 82 19.22 23.37 4.21
CA LEU A 82 19.74 23.86 2.93
C LEU A 82 20.81 24.94 3.13
N GLY A 83 20.62 25.85 4.08
CA GLY A 83 21.62 26.87 4.42
C GLY A 83 22.93 26.27 4.93
N SER A 84 22.86 25.24 5.78
CA SER A 84 24.03 24.46 6.23
C SER A 84 24.76 23.83 5.04
N LEU A 85 24.04 23.13 4.15
CA LEU A 85 24.65 22.52 2.96
C LEU A 85 25.29 23.53 2.02
N MET A 86 24.71 24.72 1.85
CA MET A 86 25.32 25.79 1.05
C MET A 86 26.56 26.39 1.71
N HIS A 87 26.60 26.48 3.03
CA HIS A 87 27.81 26.85 3.76
C HIS A 87 28.92 25.78 3.61
N LEU A 88 28.56 24.50 3.76
CA LEU A 88 29.49 23.37 3.60
C LEU A 88 30.02 23.25 2.16
N LYS A 89 29.21 23.55 1.15
CA LYS A 89 29.62 23.63 -0.27
C LYS A 89 30.70 24.70 -0.52
N GLN A 90 30.74 25.78 0.27
CA GLN A 90 31.84 26.76 0.21
C GLN A 90 33.14 26.21 0.81
N GLN A 91 33.05 25.36 1.84
CA GLN A 91 34.20 24.72 2.49
C GLN A 91 34.75 23.52 1.68
N TYR A 92 33.87 22.81 0.96
CA TYR A 92 34.18 21.61 0.19
C TYR A 92 33.83 21.79 -1.30
N PRO A 93 34.72 22.40 -2.13
CA PRO A 93 34.41 22.74 -3.53
C PRO A 93 34.16 21.55 -4.48
N HIS A 94 34.34 20.32 -4.01
CA HIS A 94 34.01 19.08 -4.73
C HIS A 94 32.59 18.57 -4.46
N LEU A 95 31.90 19.16 -3.48
CA LEU A 95 30.56 18.76 -3.07
C LEU A 95 29.50 19.29 -4.05
N GLN A 96 28.68 18.38 -4.56
CA GLN A 96 27.45 18.71 -5.30
C GLN A 96 26.23 18.45 -4.41
N VAL A 97 25.25 19.36 -4.41
CA VAL A 97 24.03 19.26 -3.61
C VAL A 97 22.82 19.29 -4.53
N VAL A 98 21.99 18.26 -4.46
CA VAL A 98 20.85 18.01 -5.37
C VAL A 98 19.58 17.89 -4.55
N LEU A 99 18.48 18.51 -4.99
CA LEU A 99 17.19 18.45 -4.30
C LEU A 99 16.39 17.22 -4.72
N SER A 100 16.09 16.32 -3.78
CA SER A 100 15.21 15.19 -4.03
C SER A 100 13.75 15.59 -3.87
N ILE A 101 13.00 15.49 -4.97
CA ILE A 101 11.58 15.81 -5.04
C ILE A 101 10.80 14.50 -5.04
N GLY A 102 9.85 14.33 -4.12
CA GLY A 102 8.98 13.15 -4.05
C GLY A 102 9.09 12.36 -2.75
N GLY A 103 9.33 11.05 -2.87
CA GLY A 103 9.25 10.09 -1.77
C GLY A 103 7.85 9.52 -1.57
N GLY A 104 7.71 8.56 -0.65
CA GLY A 104 6.49 7.77 -0.46
C GLY A 104 5.21 8.60 -0.31
N SER A 105 5.27 9.71 0.44
CA SER A 105 4.14 10.62 0.69
C SER A 105 3.61 11.34 -0.57
N SER A 106 4.45 11.53 -1.60
CA SER A 106 4.10 12.22 -2.85
C SER A 106 3.86 11.25 -4.02
N SER A 107 4.00 9.94 -3.80
CA SER A 107 3.90 8.90 -4.84
C SER A 107 2.59 8.91 -5.65
N ALA A 108 1.47 9.26 -5.02
CA ALA A 108 0.15 9.34 -5.66
C ALA A 108 -0.04 10.58 -6.55
N ILE A 109 0.78 11.63 -6.39
CA ILE A 109 0.64 12.90 -7.15
C ILE A 109 1.41 12.83 -8.48
N PHE A 110 2.52 12.09 -8.53
CA PHE A 110 3.35 11.97 -9.73
C PHE A 110 2.59 11.49 -10.99
N PRO A 111 1.70 10.48 -10.96
CA PRO A 111 0.93 10.10 -12.15
C PRO A 111 0.14 11.27 -12.76
N VAL A 112 -0.51 12.09 -11.91
CA VAL A 112 -1.32 13.25 -12.33
C VAL A 112 -0.43 14.34 -12.94
N VAL A 113 0.67 14.66 -12.27
CA VAL A 113 1.62 15.71 -12.71
C VAL A 113 2.38 15.29 -13.96
N ALA A 114 2.79 14.02 -14.06
CA ALA A 114 3.54 13.49 -15.19
C ALA A 114 2.67 13.35 -16.45
N ALA A 115 1.37 13.00 -16.33
CA ALA A 115 0.48 12.89 -17.48
C ALA A 115 0.18 14.25 -18.15
N SER A 116 0.02 15.32 -17.37
CA SER A 116 -0.36 16.65 -17.86
C SER A 116 0.83 17.49 -18.33
N THR A 117 0.84 17.91 -19.60
CA THR A 117 1.89 18.80 -20.16
C THR A 117 2.02 20.13 -19.39
N ILE A 118 0.92 20.68 -18.90
CA ILE A 118 0.92 21.94 -18.13
C ILE A 118 1.54 21.70 -16.74
N CYS A 119 1.18 20.61 -16.07
CA CYS A 119 1.75 20.28 -14.76
C CYS A 119 3.24 19.91 -14.86
N ARG A 120 3.66 19.18 -15.92
CA ARG A 120 5.09 18.93 -16.20
C ARG A 120 5.90 20.22 -16.40
N ASP A 121 5.35 21.21 -17.10
CA ASP A 121 6.05 22.50 -17.31
C ASP A 121 6.09 23.34 -16.03
N ASN A 122 5.00 23.36 -15.25
CA ASN A 122 4.96 24.01 -13.94
C ASN A 122 5.95 23.37 -12.96
N PHE A 123 6.06 22.03 -12.97
CA PHE A 123 7.04 21.27 -12.20
C PHE A 123 8.46 21.67 -12.57
N ALA A 124 8.82 21.61 -13.84
CA ALA A 124 10.16 21.93 -14.30
C ALA A 124 10.54 23.40 -13.99
N ARG A 125 9.59 24.32 -14.14
CA ARG A 125 9.78 25.76 -13.86
C ARG A 125 9.92 26.07 -12.37
N SER A 126 9.08 25.49 -11.51
CA SER A 126 9.12 25.71 -10.06
C SER A 126 10.33 25.02 -9.41
N ALA A 127 10.65 23.79 -9.83
CA ALA A 127 11.88 23.11 -9.44
C ALA A 127 13.13 23.92 -9.81
N LYS A 128 13.20 24.48 -11.02
CA LYS A 128 14.28 25.40 -11.42
C LYS A 128 14.34 26.63 -10.51
N GLY A 129 13.19 27.21 -10.17
CA GLY A 129 13.10 28.36 -9.26
C GLY A 129 13.73 28.09 -7.89
N LEU A 130 13.42 26.93 -7.27
CA LEU A 130 14.02 26.52 -6.00
C LEU A 130 15.53 26.25 -6.11
N VAL A 131 15.96 25.58 -7.18
CA VAL A 131 17.38 25.29 -7.44
C VAL A 131 18.20 26.56 -7.59
N ASP A 132 17.72 27.52 -8.39
CA ASP A 132 18.37 28.81 -8.62
C ASP A 132 18.40 29.66 -7.34
N ALA A 133 17.27 29.73 -6.61
CA ALA A 133 17.15 30.53 -5.39
C ALA A 133 18.04 29.99 -4.26
N SER A 134 18.24 28.67 -4.20
CA SER A 134 18.98 27.99 -3.13
C SER A 134 20.44 27.69 -3.48
N GLY A 135 20.88 27.88 -4.73
CA GLY A 135 22.26 27.62 -5.16
C GLY A 135 22.61 26.13 -5.37
N LEU A 136 21.60 25.31 -5.63
CA LEU A 136 21.71 23.86 -5.77
C LEU A 136 22.25 23.46 -7.16
N ASP A 137 22.82 22.26 -7.25
CA ASP A 137 23.45 21.76 -8.49
C ASP A 137 22.47 20.99 -9.39
N GLY A 138 21.24 20.73 -8.95
CA GLY A 138 20.25 19.98 -9.72
C GLY A 138 19.10 19.41 -8.90
N ILE A 139 18.32 18.53 -9.52
CA ILE A 139 17.20 17.81 -8.88
C ILE A 139 17.28 16.29 -9.08
N ASP A 140 16.69 15.57 -8.13
CA ASP A 140 16.55 14.12 -8.10
C ASP A 140 15.07 13.75 -8.01
N ILE A 141 14.58 12.90 -8.91
CA ILE A 141 13.16 12.52 -8.97
C ILE A 141 12.94 11.19 -8.25
N VAL A 142 12.18 11.22 -7.16
CA VAL A 142 11.87 10.05 -6.33
C VAL A 142 10.41 9.64 -6.52
N TRP A 143 10.11 9.07 -7.68
CA TRP A 143 8.83 8.43 -7.99
C TRP A 143 9.03 6.92 -8.06
N GLU A 144 8.74 6.24 -6.95
CA GLU A 144 9.24 4.90 -6.68
C GLU A 144 8.47 3.78 -7.42
N TYR A 145 7.20 3.99 -7.76
CA TYR A 145 6.31 2.94 -8.26
C TYR A 145 5.39 3.35 -9.45
N PRO A 146 5.92 3.68 -10.64
CA PRO A 146 5.11 3.68 -11.86
C PRO A 146 4.45 2.31 -12.08
N SER A 147 3.12 2.26 -12.13
CA SER A 147 2.36 0.98 -12.09
C SER A 147 2.08 0.37 -13.47
N ASP A 148 2.29 1.11 -14.55
CA ASP A 148 1.97 0.69 -15.91
C ASP A 148 2.84 1.41 -16.95
N SER A 149 2.80 0.92 -18.19
CA SER A 149 3.61 1.47 -19.29
C SER A 149 3.26 2.92 -19.64
N GLN A 150 2.03 3.40 -19.42
CA GLN A 150 1.67 4.79 -19.70
C GLN A 150 2.40 5.71 -18.71
N GLN A 151 2.35 5.40 -17.42
CA GLN A 151 3.10 6.12 -16.38
C GLN A 151 4.62 6.09 -16.65
N GLY A 152 5.16 5.00 -17.19
CA GLY A 152 6.56 4.93 -17.64
C GLY A 152 6.90 5.90 -18.77
N HIS A 153 5.99 6.11 -19.74
CA HIS A 153 6.16 7.12 -20.80
C HIS A 153 5.92 8.55 -20.27
N ASP A 154 4.99 8.73 -19.33
CA ASP A 154 4.73 10.03 -18.68
C ASP A 154 5.93 10.46 -17.82
N PHE A 155 6.60 9.51 -17.15
CA PHE A 155 7.89 9.73 -16.48
C PHE A 155 8.98 10.16 -17.47
N LEU A 156 9.09 9.50 -18.63
CA LEU A 156 10.01 9.91 -19.69
C LEU A 156 9.71 11.34 -20.18
N ALA A 157 8.42 11.67 -20.36
CA ALA A 157 7.98 13.01 -20.75
C ALA A 157 8.32 14.06 -19.68
N LEU A 158 8.17 13.73 -18.39
CA LEU A 158 8.57 14.58 -17.27
C LEU A 158 10.08 14.85 -17.28
N LEU A 159 10.92 13.82 -17.44
CA LEU A 159 12.38 13.98 -17.56
C LEU A 159 12.76 14.85 -18.78
N ALA A 160 12.08 14.67 -19.91
CA ALA A 160 12.30 15.48 -21.10
C ALA A 160 11.91 16.95 -20.88
N THR A 161 10.74 17.23 -20.28
CA THR A 161 10.31 18.59 -19.93
C THR A 161 11.25 19.24 -18.92
N ILE A 162 11.68 18.52 -17.88
CA ILE A 162 12.68 19.00 -16.92
C ILE A 162 13.96 19.44 -17.63
N ARG A 163 14.46 18.66 -18.60
CA ARG A 163 15.68 19.02 -19.36
C ARG A 163 15.56 20.23 -20.27
N LEU A 164 14.34 20.69 -20.59
CA LEU A 164 14.15 21.99 -21.26
C LEU A 164 14.42 23.17 -20.33
N HIS A 165 14.21 23.01 -19.02
CA HIS A 165 14.40 24.06 -17.99
C HIS A 165 15.75 23.92 -17.25
N LEU A 166 16.21 22.69 -17.01
CA LEU A 166 17.46 22.34 -16.32
C LEU A 166 18.43 21.58 -17.28
N PRO A 167 19.18 22.30 -18.14
CA PRO A 167 20.03 21.68 -19.16
C PRO A 167 21.27 20.95 -18.58
N GLU A 168 21.69 19.86 -19.24
CA GLU A 168 22.78 18.91 -18.83
C GLU A 168 24.15 19.60 -18.63
N ASP A 169 24.40 20.75 -19.27
CA ASP A 169 25.65 21.49 -19.10
C ASP A 169 25.74 22.24 -17.77
N GLN A 170 24.60 22.57 -17.17
CA GLN A 170 24.51 23.36 -15.93
C GLN A 170 24.07 22.50 -14.74
N TYR A 171 22.95 21.78 -14.85
CA TYR A 171 22.32 21.10 -13.71
C TYR A 171 22.35 19.58 -13.82
N LEU A 172 22.49 18.93 -12.68
CA LEU A 172 22.28 17.48 -12.53
C LEU A 172 20.79 17.16 -12.60
N LEU A 173 20.45 16.06 -13.27
CA LEU A 173 19.15 15.42 -13.15
C LEU A 173 19.33 13.94 -12.85
N THR A 174 18.85 13.49 -11.70
CA THR A 174 18.90 12.08 -11.30
C THR A 174 17.51 11.54 -11.01
N ALA A 175 17.40 10.22 -10.87
CA ALA A 175 16.16 9.60 -10.41
C ALA A 175 16.45 8.37 -9.55
N ALA A 176 15.67 8.21 -8.47
CA ALA A 176 15.68 7.02 -7.63
C ALA A 176 14.69 5.98 -8.17
N LEU A 177 15.19 4.80 -8.52
CA LEU A 177 14.38 3.70 -9.06
C LEU A 177 14.60 2.42 -8.25
N PRO A 178 13.55 1.64 -7.92
CA PRO A 178 13.69 0.37 -7.20
C PRO A 178 14.40 -0.67 -8.06
N ALA A 179 15.20 -1.54 -7.43
CA ALA A 179 15.83 -2.69 -8.08
C ALA A 179 14.85 -3.86 -8.35
N SER A 180 13.59 -3.56 -8.70
CA SER A 180 12.55 -4.54 -9.00
C SER A 180 12.21 -4.51 -10.49
N ARG A 181 12.33 -5.67 -11.16
CA ARG A 181 11.95 -5.85 -12.57
C ARG A 181 10.48 -5.54 -12.80
N MET A 182 9.61 -5.79 -11.82
CA MET A 182 8.17 -5.52 -11.94
C MET A 182 7.86 -4.04 -12.14
N VAL A 183 8.70 -3.13 -11.64
CA VAL A 183 8.57 -1.67 -11.85
C VAL A 183 9.41 -1.24 -13.05
N LEU A 184 10.68 -1.66 -13.10
CA LEU A 184 11.63 -1.28 -14.15
C LEU A 184 11.20 -1.68 -15.57
N GLN A 185 10.31 -2.67 -15.72
CA GLN A 185 9.78 -3.09 -17.03
C GLN A 185 8.84 -2.08 -17.69
N TYR A 186 8.18 -1.21 -16.91
CA TYR A 186 7.24 -0.22 -17.43
C TYR A 186 7.93 1.04 -17.95
N ILE A 187 9.13 1.33 -17.43
CA ILE A 187 9.89 2.53 -17.77
C ILE A 187 10.69 2.31 -19.07
N PRO A 188 10.67 3.26 -20.04
CA PRO A 188 11.57 3.27 -21.19
C PRO A 188 13.05 3.57 -20.81
N LEU A 189 13.67 2.65 -20.06
CA LEU A 189 14.96 2.85 -19.37
C LEU A 189 16.09 3.42 -20.24
N GLN A 190 16.23 2.97 -21.49
CA GLN A 190 17.25 3.49 -22.40
C GLN A 190 17.07 4.99 -22.66
N ALA A 191 15.85 5.40 -23.04
CA ALA A 191 15.52 6.79 -23.34
C ALA A 191 15.56 7.65 -22.07
N SER A 192 15.07 7.15 -20.93
CA SER A 192 15.16 7.83 -19.64
C SER A 192 16.62 8.10 -19.26
N ALA A 193 17.51 7.13 -19.48
CA ALA A 193 18.94 7.27 -19.23
C ALA A 193 19.68 8.19 -20.21
N GLU A 194 19.07 8.66 -21.30
CA GLU A 194 19.63 9.75 -22.10
C GLU A 194 19.47 11.09 -21.37
N TYR A 195 18.33 11.32 -20.72
CA TYR A 195 18.05 12.55 -19.95
C TYR A 195 18.70 12.58 -18.56
N LEU A 196 18.83 11.45 -17.87
CA LEU A 196 19.41 11.37 -16.52
C LEU A 196 20.95 11.41 -16.53
N ASP A 197 21.58 12.13 -15.59
CA ASP A 197 23.01 12.02 -15.31
C ASP A 197 23.33 10.70 -14.59
N PHE A 198 22.57 10.41 -13.53
CA PHE A 198 22.66 9.19 -12.74
C PHE A 198 21.29 8.55 -12.49
N VAL A 199 21.28 7.22 -12.41
CA VAL A 199 20.16 6.41 -11.92
C VAL A 199 20.55 5.88 -10.54
N ASN A 200 19.86 6.34 -9.50
CA ASN A 200 20.04 5.91 -8.12
C ASN A 200 19.23 4.61 -7.93
N LEU A 201 19.86 3.46 -8.19
CA LEU A 201 19.21 2.16 -8.08
C LEU A 201 19.10 1.72 -6.61
N MET A 202 17.89 1.76 -6.05
CA MET A 202 17.59 1.30 -4.69
C MET A 202 17.67 -0.23 -4.61
N ALA A 203 18.89 -0.73 -4.37
CA ALA A 203 19.22 -2.16 -4.28
C ALA A 203 19.02 -2.73 -2.87
N TYR A 204 17.88 -2.38 -2.27
CA TYR A 204 17.46 -2.79 -0.94
C TYR A 204 15.93 -2.91 -0.85
N ASP A 205 15.43 -3.33 0.30
CA ASP A 205 14.02 -3.63 0.57
C ASP A 205 13.40 -4.73 -0.30
N PHE A 206 14.22 -5.71 -0.68
CA PHE A 206 13.75 -6.97 -1.28
C PHE A 206 12.91 -7.82 -0.30
N PHE A 207 13.09 -7.63 1.02
CA PHE A 207 12.38 -8.34 2.08
C PHE A 207 12.01 -7.41 3.22
N GLY A 208 10.83 -7.61 3.80
CA GLY A 208 10.32 -6.79 4.89
C GLY A 208 9.09 -7.40 5.55
N THR A 209 8.43 -6.66 6.43
CA THR A 209 7.22 -7.13 7.15
C THR A 209 6.05 -7.48 6.23
N TRP A 210 6.04 -6.94 5.00
CA TRP A 210 5.07 -7.27 3.93
C TRP A 210 5.36 -8.58 3.20
N THR A 211 6.56 -9.17 3.34
CA THR A 211 6.90 -10.45 2.70
C THR A 211 6.50 -11.64 3.58
N PRO A 212 6.02 -12.77 3.04
CA PRO A 212 5.51 -13.89 3.84
C PRO A 212 6.58 -14.72 4.57
N LYS A 213 7.86 -14.43 4.30
CA LYS A 213 9.05 -15.10 4.87
C LYS A 213 10.17 -14.08 5.01
N SER A 214 11.02 -14.24 6.03
CA SER A 214 12.23 -13.44 6.21
C SER A 214 13.21 -13.60 5.04
N GLY A 215 14.07 -12.62 4.83
CA GLY A 215 15.10 -12.66 3.79
C GLY A 215 16.10 -11.51 3.91
N HIS A 216 17.11 -11.52 3.04
CA HIS A 216 18.15 -10.50 3.04
C HIS A 216 17.68 -9.26 2.27
N HIS A 217 17.19 -8.23 2.99
CA HIS A 217 16.56 -7.08 2.34
C HIS A 217 17.49 -6.31 1.39
N SER A 218 18.82 -6.39 1.58
CA SER A 218 19.83 -5.71 0.76
C SER A 218 20.74 -6.66 -0.02
N GLN A 219 20.32 -7.89 -0.32
CA GLN A 219 21.16 -8.88 -1.01
C GLN A 219 21.72 -8.38 -2.36
N LEU A 220 23.04 -8.53 -2.56
CA LEU A 220 23.68 -8.27 -3.85
C LEU A 220 23.33 -9.39 -4.85
N TYR A 221 23.32 -10.65 -4.40
CA TYR A 221 22.99 -11.81 -5.22
C TYR A 221 21.82 -12.58 -4.60
N ALA A 222 20.88 -13.00 -5.43
CA ALA A 222 19.80 -13.87 -4.99
C ALA A 222 20.23 -15.35 -4.96
N PRO A 223 19.89 -16.12 -3.92
CA PRO A 223 20.09 -17.58 -3.90
C PRO A 223 19.19 -18.34 -4.88
N GLN A 224 18.11 -17.72 -5.37
CA GLN A 224 17.19 -18.27 -6.37
C GLN A 224 17.24 -17.46 -7.67
N LYS A 225 17.15 -18.14 -8.82
CA LYS A 225 17.40 -17.56 -10.14
C LYS A 225 16.41 -16.45 -10.56
N ASP A 226 15.19 -16.48 -10.01
CA ASP A 226 14.08 -15.59 -10.36
C ASP A 226 13.73 -14.59 -9.24
N GLN A 227 14.60 -14.47 -8.22
CA GLN A 227 14.40 -13.60 -7.07
C GLN A 227 15.23 -12.31 -7.22
N GLU A 228 14.68 -11.17 -6.79
CA GLU A 228 15.32 -9.86 -6.97
C GLU A 228 16.54 -9.66 -6.06
N SER A 229 17.52 -8.91 -6.57
CA SER A 229 18.77 -8.58 -5.91
C SER A 229 19.44 -7.37 -6.58
N GLY A 230 20.44 -6.78 -5.91
CA GLY A 230 21.20 -5.67 -6.49
C GLY A 230 21.84 -6.01 -7.85
N ALA A 231 22.35 -7.24 -8.01
CA ALA A 231 22.94 -7.69 -9.26
C ALA A 231 21.91 -7.91 -10.38
N THR A 232 20.70 -8.43 -10.08
CA THR A 232 19.65 -8.59 -11.10
C THR A 232 19.13 -7.25 -11.58
N GLY A 233 18.92 -6.28 -10.68
CA GLY A 233 18.53 -4.91 -11.04
C GLY A 233 19.56 -4.20 -11.93
N VAL A 234 20.85 -4.25 -11.55
CA VAL A 234 21.96 -3.71 -12.37
C VAL A 234 22.03 -4.42 -13.73
N GLN A 235 21.93 -5.75 -13.76
CA GLN A 235 21.96 -6.50 -15.02
C GLN A 235 20.77 -6.16 -15.92
N TYR A 236 19.58 -5.92 -15.36
CA TYR A 236 18.39 -5.52 -16.10
C TYR A 236 18.55 -4.15 -16.76
N LEU A 237 19.04 -3.15 -16.02
CA LEU A 237 19.33 -1.81 -16.56
C LEU A 237 20.33 -1.86 -17.73
N ILE A 238 21.44 -2.59 -17.55
CA ILE A 238 22.47 -2.73 -18.59
C ILE A 238 21.92 -3.48 -19.81
N ALA A 239 21.14 -4.55 -19.61
CA ALA A 239 20.49 -5.29 -20.70
C ALA A 239 19.42 -4.45 -21.44
N LYS A 240 18.87 -3.43 -20.78
CA LYS A 240 17.96 -2.43 -21.34
C LYS A 240 18.66 -1.17 -21.86
N GLY A 241 19.98 -1.22 -22.07
CA GLY A 241 20.74 -0.17 -22.76
C GLY A 241 21.22 0.98 -21.87
N VAL A 242 21.02 0.94 -20.55
CA VAL A 242 21.55 1.95 -19.64
C VAL A 242 23.07 1.79 -19.52
N ASN A 243 23.80 2.89 -19.70
CA ASN A 243 25.26 2.90 -19.56
C ASN A 243 25.64 2.59 -18.09
N PRO A 244 26.47 1.55 -17.82
CA PRO A 244 26.89 1.19 -16.46
C PRO A 244 27.38 2.38 -15.64
N GLY A 245 28.17 3.28 -16.25
CA GLY A 245 28.75 4.45 -15.58
C GLY A 245 27.74 5.51 -15.12
N LYS A 246 26.46 5.41 -15.52
CA LYS A 246 25.36 6.24 -14.99
C LYS A 246 24.63 5.58 -13.81
N ILE A 247 24.90 4.32 -13.47
CA ILE A 247 24.18 3.61 -12.39
C ILE A 247 24.94 3.81 -11.07
N LEU A 248 24.25 4.31 -10.04
CA LEU A 248 24.73 4.30 -8.65
C LEU A 248 24.00 3.19 -7.89
N LEU A 249 24.73 2.34 -7.20
CA LEU A 249 24.15 1.23 -6.42
C LEU A 249 23.83 1.69 -4.98
N GLY A 250 22.58 1.53 -4.57
CA GLY A 250 22.10 1.94 -3.26
C GLY A 250 22.50 1.00 -2.12
N ILE A 251 22.89 1.59 -0.99
CA ILE A 251 23.23 0.93 0.27
C ILE A 251 22.29 1.46 1.37
N PRO A 252 21.54 0.60 2.09
CA PRO A 252 20.75 1.02 3.22
C PRO A 252 21.64 1.15 4.47
N LEU A 253 21.54 2.27 5.18
CA LEU A 253 22.13 2.49 6.51
C LEU A 253 21.14 2.12 7.63
N TYR A 254 20.36 1.06 7.39
CA TYR A 254 19.43 0.46 8.32
C TYR A 254 19.28 -1.03 7.99
N GLY A 255 18.89 -1.82 8.98
CA GLY A 255 18.55 -3.23 8.82
C GLY A 255 17.06 -3.48 9.02
N ARG A 256 16.52 -4.49 8.33
CA ARG A 256 15.15 -4.98 8.53
C ARG A 256 15.11 -6.19 9.45
N SER A 257 14.18 -6.15 10.41
CA SER A 257 14.05 -7.12 11.50
C SER A 257 12.83 -8.03 11.31
N PHE A 258 13.00 -9.30 11.68
CA PHE A 258 12.01 -10.37 11.55
C PHE A 258 11.95 -11.17 12.86
N LEU A 259 10.96 -10.88 13.71
CA LEU A 259 10.81 -11.49 15.03
C LEU A 259 10.33 -12.95 14.93
N GLY A 260 11.02 -13.86 15.63
CA GLY A 260 10.76 -15.30 15.58
C GLY A 260 11.38 -16.02 14.37
N ALA A 261 12.20 -15.34 13.57
CA ALA A 261 12.98 -15.95 12.50
C ALA A 261 14.45 -16.10 12.91
N ALA A 262 15.09 -17.20 12.52
CA ALA A 262 16.50 -17.51 12.81
C ALA A 262 17.41 -17.37 11.59
N GLY A 263 16.91 -16.83 10.48
CA GLY A 263 17.61 -16.74 9.20
C GLY A 263 16.65 -16.50 8.03
N PRO A 264 17.16 -16.35 6.80
CA PRO A 264 16.34 -16.17 5.60
C PRO A 264 15.46 -17.40 5.30
N GLY A 265 14.28 -17.17 4.72
CA GLY A 265 13.30 -18.19 4.34
C GLY A 265 12.38 -18.68 5.46
N HIS A 266 12.58 -18.23 6.71
CA HIS A 266 11.77 -18.60 7.86
C HIS A 266 10.48 -17.77 7.94
N LYS A 267 9.42 -18.31 8.54
CA LYS A 267 8.25 -17.51 8.95
C LYS A 267 8.63 -16.65 10.17
N PHE A 268 8.01 -15.48 10.29
CA PHE A 268 8.20 -14.54 11.40
C PHE A 268 6.84 -14.05 11.92
N ARG A 269 6.81 -13.47 13.13
CA ARG A 269 5.60 -12.98 13.81
C ARG A 269 5.35 -11.49 13.63
N GLY A 270 6.38 -10.72 13.29
CA GLY A 270 6.32 -9.28 13.05
C GLY A 270 7.72 -8.67 12.85
N GLY A 271 7.79 -7.35 12.70
CA GLY A 271 9.05 -6.60 12.75
C GLY A 271 9.42 -6.18 14.17
N GLY A 272 10.71 -5.95 14.42
CA GLY A 272 11.20 -5.33 15.66
C GLY A 272 11.98 -4.04 15.35
N GLY A 273 12.09 -3.16 16.34
CA GLY A 273 12.58 -1.79 16.12
C GLY A 273 11.52 -0.89 15.49
N ASP A 274 11.89 0.33 15.12
CA ASP A 274 10.96 1.34 14.62
C ASP A 274 10.42 0.93 13.25
N ASN A 275 9.11 0.66 13.19
CA ASN A 275 8.40 0.10 12.03
C ASN A 275 9.09 -1.13 11.38
N GLY A 276 9.75 -1.96 12.22
CA GLY A 276 10.47 -3.15 11.77
C GLY A 276 11.88 -2.90 11.23
N THR A 277 12.44 -1.70 11.47
CA THR A 277 13.82 -1.35 11.10
C THR A 277 14.66 -1.01 12.34
N PHE A 278 15.98 -1.19 12.21
CA PHE A 278 16.99 -0.68 13.15
C PHE A 278 18.02 0.12 12.35
N GLU A 279 18.40 1.30 12.82
CA GLU A 279 19.44 2.10 12.16
C GLU A 279 20.81 1.43 12.25
N TYR A 280 21.69 1.68 11.28
CA TYR A 280 23.02 1.06 11.26
C TYR A 280 23.87 1.41 12.51
N LYS A 281 23.76 2.65 13.04
CA LYS A 281 24.37 3.04 14.33
C LYS A 281 23.91 2.23 15.56
N GLN A 282 22.81 1.48 15.44
CA GLN A 282 22.27 0.58 16.46
C GLN A 282 22.65 -0.90 16.23
N LEU A 283 23.37 -1.20 15.15
CA LEU A 283 23.71 -2.55 14.70
C LEU A 283 25.22 -2.85 14.83
N PRO A 284 25.62 -4.12 15.08
CA PRO A 284 24.77 -5.23 15.50
C PRO A 284 24.10 -4.96 16.85
N ARG A 285 22.87 -5.48 17.04
CA ARG A 285 22.09 -5.27 18.27
C ARG A 285 22.89 -5.73 19.50
N SER A 286 22.73 -5.04 20.63
CA SER A 286 23.47 -5.36 21.86
C SER A 286 23.30 -6.84 22.27
N GLY A 287 24.40 -7.51 22.60
CA GLY A 287 24.43 -8.93 22.93
C GLY A 287 24.30 -9.91 21.74
N THR A 288 24.26 -9.41 20.50
CA THR A 288 24.15 -10.26 19.30
C THR A 288 25.48 -10.41 18.56
N LYS A 289 25.64 -11.51 17.83
CA LYS A 289 26.81 -11.75 16.98
C LYS A 289 26.48 -11.42 15.52
N GLU A 290 27.26 -10.53 14.92
CA GLU A 290 27.24 -10.29 13.49
C GLU A 290 27.81 -11.48 12.72
N THR A 291 27.16 -11.85 11.62
CA THR A 291 27.63 -12.84 10.65
C THR A 291 27.30 -12.36 9.23
N ILE A 292 28.02 -12.84 8.21
CA ILE A 292 27.83 -12.42 6.82
C ILE A 292 27.47 -13.65 5.99
N ASP A 293 26.37 -13.59 5.23
CA ASP A 293 26.14 -14.55 4.16
C ASP A 293 27.02 -14.18 2.95
N LYS A 294 28.07 -14.97 2.75
CA LYS A 294 29.00 -14.81 1.62
C LYS A 294 28.40 -15.16 0.26
N LYS A 295 27.24 -15.83 0.20
CA LYS A 295 26.53 -16.11 -1.06
C LYS A 295 25.72 -14.90 -1.50
N SER A 296 24.90 -14.35 -0.61
CA SER A 296 24.02 -13.20 -0.93
C SER A 296 24.71 -11.84 -0.78
N ILE A 297 25.86 -11.79 -0.10
CA ILE A 297 26.60 -10.57 0.29
C ILE A 297 25.68 -9.62 1.08
N SER A 298 25.26 -10.09 2.26
CA SER A 298 24.48 -9.32 3.23
C SER A 298 24.90 -9.72 4.66
N ALA A 299 24.94 -8.73 5.55
CA ALA A 299 25.21 -8.91 6.96
C ALA A 299 23.92 -9.27 7.70
N GLN A 300 24.05 -10.00 8.80
CA GLN A 300 22.93 -10.39 9.65
C GLN A 300 23.36 -10.50 11.12
N CYS A 301 22.43 -10.23 12.02
CA CYS A 301 22.55 -10.59 13.44
C CYS A 301 21.25 -11.20 13.95
N ILE A 302 21.34 -12.10 14.94
CA ILE A 302 20.19 -12.75 15.57
C ILE A 302 20.22 -12.43 17.06
N GLY A 303 19.09 -11.99 17.60
CA GLY A 303 18.93 -11.68 19.02
C GLY A 303 18.38 -12.84 19.85
N ALA A 304 18.52 -12.71 21.17
CA ALA A 304 17.95 -13.66 22.15
C ALA A 304 16.41 -13.69 22.13
N ASP A 305 15.78 -12.66 21.57
CA ASP A 305 14.36 -12.56 21.23
C ASP A 305 13.95 -13.42 20.02
N GLY A 306 14.90 -14.09 19.37
CA GLY A 306 14.68 -14.78 18.09
C GLY A 306 14.44 -13.80 16.94
N GLY A 307 14.89 -12.55 17.04
CA GLY A 307 14.81 -11.55 15.98
C GLY A 307 16.01 -11.63 15.04
N PHE A 308 15.80 -12.11 13.81
CA PHE A 308 16.75 -12.03 12.70
C PHE A 308 16.71 -10.62 12.10
N VAL A 309 17.86 -9.94 12.03
CA VAL A 309 18.01 -8.64 11.36
C VAL A 309 19.01 -8.79 10.23
N SER A 310 18.67 -8.32 9.03
CA SER A 310 19.59 -8.28 7.87
C SER A 310 19.86 -6.82 7.48
N TYR A 311 21.11 -6.53 7.10
CA TYR A 311 21.64 -5.18 6.81
C TYR A 311 22.93 -5.26 5.97
N ASP A 312 23.60 -4.12 5.78
CA ASP A 312 24.96 -4.03 5.24
C ASP A 312 25.97 -3.58 6.31
N ASN A 313 27.18 -4.15 6.26
CA ASN A 313 28.30 -3.82 7.13
C ASN A 313 29.52 -3.40 6.29
N PRO A 314 30.67 -3.01 6.90
CA PRO A 314 31.84 -2.54 6.15
C PRO A 314 32.38 -3.55 5.13
N GLU A 315 32.26 -4.85 5.43
CA GLU A 315 32.74 -5.94 4.56
C GLU A 315 31.79 -6.17 3.37
N THR A 316 30.46 -6.15 3.58
CA THR A 316 29.50 -6.26 2.46
C THR A 316 29.49 -5.02 1.58
N VAL A 317 29.61 -3.83 2.16
CA VAL A 317 29.79 -2.58 1.40
C VAL A 317 31.07 -2.64 0.57
N LYS A 318 32.19 -3.13 1.13
CA LYS A 318 33.44 -3.32 0.38
C LYS A 318 33.28 -4.32 -0.78
N ALA A 319 32.53 -5.41 -0.59
CA ALA A 319 32.22 -6.36 -1.66
C ALA A 319 31.30 -5.75 -2.74
N LYS A 320 30.28 -4.98 -2.36
CA LYS A 320 29.42 -4.23 -3.29
C LYS A 320 30.20 -3.15 -4.06
N ALA A 321 31.13 -2.47 -3.40
CA ALA A 321 32.04 -1.51 -4.04
C ALA A 321 32.98 -2.19 -5.06
N GLN A 322 33.48 -3.40 -4.76
CA GLN A 322 34.21 -4.22 -5.73
C GLN A 322 33.32 -4.65 -6.91
N PHE A 323 32.06 -5.03 -6.68
CA PHE A 323 31.10 -5.30 -7.74
C PHE A 323 30.86 -4.07 -8.64
N CYS A 324 30.68 -2.88 -8.06
CA CYS A 324 30.59 -1.63 -8.81
C CYS A 324 31.82 -1.43 -9.72
N LYS A 325 33.02 -1.64 -9.18
CA LYS A 325 34.28 -1.56 -9.95
C LYS A 325 34.37 -2.61 -11.07
N GLN A 326 33.94 -3.85 -10.81
CA GLN A 326 33.95 -4.94 -11.81
C GLN A 326 32.93 -4.72 -12.94
N LYS A 327 31.77 -4.15 -12.64
CA LYS A 327 30.71 -3.86 -13.61
C LYS A 327 30.83 -2.48 -14.29
N GLY A 328 31.79 -1.66 -13.86
CA GLY A 328 31.99 -0.31 -14.39
C GLY A 328 30.88 0.68 -14.00
N LEU A 329 30.30 0.51 -12.81
CA LEU A 329 29.23 1.39 -12.32
C LEU A 329 29.75 2.77 -11.92
N GLY A 330 28.87 3.78 -11.90
CA GLY A 330 29.23 5.15 -11.57
C GLY A 330 29.69 5.35 -10.11
N GLY A 331 29.19 4.52 -9.20
CA GLY A 331 29.52 4.62 -7.77
C GLY A 331 28.49 3.98 -6.84
N LEU A 332 28.42 4.52 -5.62
CA LEU A 332 27.48 4.12 -4.57
C LEU A 332 26.65 5.32 -4.10
N PHE A 333 25.46 5.05 -3.57
CA PHE A 333 24.74 6.00 -2.73
C PHE A 333 24.21 5.35 -1.44
N TYR A 334 24.00 6.16 -0.41
CA TYR A 334 23.60 5.69 0.92
C TYR A 334 22.28 6.32 1.39
N TRP A 335 21.36 5.50 1.90
CA TRP A 335 20.07 5.92 2.49
C TRP A 335 19.98 5.46 3.96
N ASN A 336 20.05 6.34 4.96
CA ASN A 336 20.34 7.77 4.94
C ASN A 336 21.50 8.13 5.88
N GLY A 337 22.23 9.20 5.56
CA GLY A 337 23.51 9.53 6.19
C GLY A 337 23.53 9.58 7.72
N PRO A 338 22.54 10.23 8.38
CA PRO A 338 22.51 10.33 9.84
C PRO A 338 22.32 9.00 10.59
N ALA A 339 22.00 7.91 9.90
CA ALA A 339 21.94 6.57 10.48
C ALA A 339 23.31 5.87 10.59
N ASP A 340 24.39 6.47 10.06
CA ASP A 340 25.75 5.93 10.15
C ASP A 340 26.35 5.99 11.57
N ALA A 341 27.33 5.12 11.84
CA ALA A 341 27.93 4.95 13.16
C ALA A 341 29.07 5.94 13.43
N SER A 342 28.90 6.83 14.42
CA SER A 342 29.97 7.73 14.86
C SER A 342 31.11 6.98 15.57
N THR A 343 32.33 7.10 15.05
CA THR A 343 33.45 6.22 15.42
C THR A 343 34.07 6.54 16.78
N ARG A 344 33.65 5.77 17.80
CA ARG A 344 34.52 5.36 18.93
C ARG A 344 34.77 3.85 18.93
N ARG A 345 35.22 3.31 17.79
CA ARG A 345 35.86 1.98 17.67
C ARG A 345 36.66 1.94 16.35
N PRO A 346 37.88 1.36 16.33
CA PRO A 346 38.71 1.33 15.12
C PRO A 346 38.25 0.22 14.16
N ALA A 347 37.29 0.53 13.31
CA ALA A 347 36.89 -0.28 12.15
C ALA A 347 36.45 0.67 11.03
N GLU A 348 37.37 0.99 10.12
CA GLU A 348 37.13 1.94 9.04
C GLU A 348 36.18 1.38 7.96
N LEU A 349 35.08 2.09 7.69
CA LEU A 349 34.36 2.00 6.41
C LEU A 349 35.22 2.67 5.32
N GLN A 350 36.28 1.99 4.87
CA GLN A 350 37.15 2.47 3.79
C GLN A 350 36.39 2.48 2.45
N CYS A 351 35.77 3.64 2.15
CA CYS A 351 35.28 3.95 0.81
C CYS A 351 36.44 4.20 -0.16
N ILE A 352 36.22 3.94 -1.46
CA ILE A 352 37.27 3.88 -2.50
C ILE A 352 37.90 5.28 -2.71
N GLY A 353 39.19 5.46 -2.38
CA GLY A 353 39.81 6.82 -2.33
C GLY A 353 41.29 7.04 -2.67
N SER A 354 42.13 6.02 -2.94
CA SER A 354 43.57 6.16 -3.33
C SER A 354 44.57 6.38 -2.15
N PRO A 355 45.91 6.30 -2.37
CA PRO A 355 46.83 5.69 -1.39
C PRO A 355 47.34 6.62 -0.29
N GLU A 356 47.79 5.99 0.81
CA GLU A 356 48.71 6.62 1.74
C GLU A 356 49.93 7.20 1.01
N LYS A 357 50.15 8.51 1.18
CA LYS A 357 51.51 9.02 1.24
C LYS A 357 51.71 9.92 2.45
N GLN A 358 52.52 9.38 3.35
CA GLN A 358 53.39 10.08 4.27
C GLN A 358 53.95 11.38 3.66
N ARG A 359 54.17 12.36 4.54
CA ARG A 359 54.90 13.60 4.28
C ARG A 359 56.15 13.38 3.40
N THR A 360 56.28 14.22 2.36
CA THR A 360 57.55 14.76 1.80
C THR A 360 58.82 13.92 1.98
N ARG A 361 59.47 13.45 0.92
CA ARG A 361 60.20 14.30 -0.06
C ARG A 361 60.53 13.53 -1.34
N GLN A 362 60.72 14.31 -2.43
CA GLN A 362 61.40 13.95 -3.70
C GLN A 362 60.77 12.78 -4.50
N GLN A 363 60.84 12.72 -5.83
CA GLN A 363 60.91 13.68 -6.94
C GLN A 363 60.85 12.78 -8.19
N GLN A 364 60.13 13.19 -9.24
CA GLN A 364 60.11 12.56 -10.58
C GLN A 364 59.50 11.15 -10.69
N GLY A 365 58.67 10.94 -11.73
CA GLY A 365 58.26 9.62 -12.22
C GLY A 365 59.13 9.23 -13.43
N PRO A 366 58.61 8.56 -14.50
CA PRO A 366 57.19 8.49 -14.91
C PRO A 366 56.67 7.12 -15.54
N LEU A 367 55.63 7.13 -16.40
CA LEU A 367 54.71 6.09 -17.00
C LEU A 367 55.10 4.62 -17.42
N ALA A 368 54.13 3.72 -17.19
CA ALA A 368 53.43 2.74 -18.09
C ALA A 368 54.14 1.70 -19.01
N ILE A 369 53.50 0.51 -19.12
CA ILE A 369 53.02 -0.12 -20.37
C ILE A 369 52.10 -1.34 -20.04
N TYR A 370 51.05 -1.45 -20.85
CA TYR A 370 50.05 -2.54 -21.02
C TYR A 370 50.70 -3.92 -21.26
N THR A 371 50.05 -5.08 -21.05
CA THR A 371 48.91 -5.62 -21.84
C THR A 371 48.26 -6.83 -21.14
N CYS A 372 46.98 -7.11 -21.44
CA CYS A 372 46.59 -8.30 -22.22
C CYS A 372 45.10 -8.24 -22.58
N SER A 373 44.76 -8.70 -23.79
CA SER A 373 43.41 -8.65 -24.38
C SER A 373 42.79 -10.03 -24.52
N SER A 374 41.47 -10.07 -24.43
CA SER A 374 40.55 -11.17 -24.73
C SER A 374 40.90 -12.00 -25.98
N SER A 375 40.52 -13.29 -26.01
CA SER A 375 39.36 -13.77 -26.80
C SER A 375 39.20 -15.31 -26.90
N ILE A 376 37.94 -15.77 -26.83
CA ILE A 376 37.28 -16.80 -27.66
C ILE A 376 37.97 -18.19 -27.84
N SER A 377 37.24 -19.25 -27.48
CA SER A 377 36.94 -20.35 -28.43
C SER A 377 35.74 -21.20 -28.00
N SER A 378 34.81 -21.41 -28.95
CA SER A 378 33.82 -22.49 -28.95
C SER A 378 34.42 -23.74 -29.59
N ILE A 379 34.05 -24.95 -29.13
CA ILE A 379 34.43 -26.20 -29.80
C ILE A 379 33.20 -27.07 -30.04
N SER A 380 33.06 -27.56 -31.27
CA SER A 380 32.35 -28.79 -31.60
C SER A 380 33.11 -29.59 -32.67
N SER A 381 33.19 -30.91 -32.44
CA SER A 381 33.26 -31.99 -33.43
C SER A 381 34.38 -32.07 -34.49
N ARG A 382 35.17 -33.15 -34.35
CA ARG A 382 35.64 -34.10 -35.40
C ARG A 382 36.36 -33.54 -36.66
N SER A 383 37.61 -33.96 -36.90
CA SER A 383 37.93 -35.17 -37.71
C SER A 383 39.45 -35.34 -37.90
N SER A 384 39.87 -36.54 -38.35
CA SER A 384 41.24 -37.04 -38.50
C SER A 384 41.84 -36.94 -39.92
N ALA A 385 43.14 -36.67 -40.05
CA ALA A 385 44.07 -37.15 -41.10
C ALA A 385 45.51 -36.67 -40.77
N PHE A 386 46.49 -37.52 -40.45
CA PHE A 386 47.33 -38.43 -41.28
C PHE A 386 48.64 -37.79 -41.83
N GLY A 387 49.78 -38.48 -41.63
CA GLY A 387 51.12 -38.10 -42.18
C GLY A 387 52.27 -38.17 -41.15
N PHE A 388 52.56 -39.32 -40.53
CA PHE A 388 53.60 -40.30 -40.91
C PHE A 388 55.07 -39.93 -40.61
N GLY A 389 55.75 -40.78 -39.81
CA GLY A 389 57.17 -40.66 -39.45
C GLY A 389 57.57 -41.55 -38.25
N VAL A 390 57.65 -42.87 -38.46
CA VAL A 390 58.00 -43.97 -37.51
C VAL A 390 59.24 -44.66 -38.13
N PRO A 391 60.24 -45.25 -37.42
CA PRO A 391 60.12 -46.25 -36.33
C PRO A 391 61.25 -46.19 -35.24
N ASP A 392 61.54 -47.12 -34.31
CA ASP A 392 61.12 -48.50 -33.91
C ASP A 392 61.21 -48.59 -32.35
N ILE A 393 60.23 -49.11 -31.57
CA ILE A 393 59.85 -50.51 -31.20
C ILE A 393 60.62 -51.18 -30.02
N ALA A 394 59.83 -51.62 -29.01
CA ALA A 394 60.09 -52.66 -27.96
C ALA A 394 61.18 -52.41 -26.87
N ASN A 395 61.10 -52.90 -25.63
CA ASN A 395 60.11 -53.70 -24.85
C ASN A 395 60.00 -53.07 -23.43
N MET A 396 58.87 -53.00 -22.72
CA MET A 396 57.92 -54.03 -22.22
C MET A 396 58.37 -54.78 -20.93
N ASN A 397 57.56 -54.61 -19.88
CA ASN A 397 57.35 -55.46 -18.68
C ASN A 397 58.42 -55.54 -17.56
N GLY A 398 57.91 -55.64 -16.32
CA GLY A 398 58.43 -56.58 -15.31
C GLY A 398 58.65 -56.02 -13.91
N VAL A 399 57.79 -56.40 -12.96
CA VAL A 399 58.08 -56.26 -11.52
C VAL A 399 59.02 -57.40 -11.08
N ALA A 400 60.14 -57.04 -10.44
CA ALA A 400 61.04 -57.89 -9.66
C ALA A 400 62.10 -56.97 -8.99
N LEU A 401 62.54 -57.13 -7.74
CA LEU A 401 62.19 -58.05 -6.65
C LEU A 401 62.56 -57.33 -5.33
N ASP A 402 61.89 -57.64 -4.22
CA ASP A 402 62.53 -57.54 -2.91
C ASP A 402 63.63 -58.60 -2.86
N ASP A 403 64.89 -58.19 -2.94
CA ASP A 403 66.03 -59.06 -2.62
C ASP A 403 66.50 -58.72 -1.19
N PRO A 404 66.15 -59.54 -0.17
CA PRO A 404 66.38 -59.20 1.24
C PRO A 404 67.87 -59.18 1.66
N THR A 405 68.76 -59.38 0.69
CA THR A 405 70.23 -59.34 0.81
C THR A 405 70.85 -58.08 0.19
N SER A 406 70.05 -57.21 -0.44
CA SER A 406 70.54 -55.90 -0.89
C SER A 406 71.05 -55.07 0.29
N LEU A 407 72.21 -54.44 0.14
CA LEU A 407 72.80 -53.57 1.17
C LEU A 407 71.92 -52.35 1.51
N ASP A 408 71.04 -51.97 0.57
CA ASP A 408 70.11 -50.84 0.71
C ASP A 408 68.75 -51.25 1.31
N ALA A 409 68.58 -52.51 1.74
CA ALA A 409 67.35 -52.98 2.38
C ALA A 409 67.17 -52.39 3.79
N VAL A 410 65.95 -51.98 4.11
CA VAL A 410 65.63 -51.30 5.39
C VAL A 410 65.87 -52.20 6.62
N ASP A 411 65.66 -53.52 6.45
CA ASP A 411 65.76 -54.53 7.52
C ASP A 411 67.00 -55.44 7.35
N TYR A 412 68.12 -54.88 6.89
CA TYR A 412 69.34 -55.63 6.57
C TYR A 412 70.03 -56.30 7.78
N ASP A 413 70.17 -57.63 7.76
CA ASP A 413 70.99 -58.39 8.72
C ASP A 413 72.37 -58.77 8.12
N PRO A 414 73.49 -58.25 8.66
CA PRO A 414 74.82 -58.53 8.13
C PRO A 414 75.30 -59.97 8.37
N ILE A 415 74.79 -60.69 9.39
CA ILE A 415 75.23 -62.06 9.70
C ILE A 415 74.64 -63.04 8.69
N ASP A 416 73.36 -62.92 8.36
CA ASP A 416 72.72 -63.78 7.37
C ASP A 416 73.30 -63.54 5.96
N HIS A 417 73.58 -62.28 5.59
CA HIS A 417 74.24 -62.00 4.31
C HIS A 417 75.68 -62.57 4.27
N LEU A 418 76.46 -62.46 5.36
CA LEU A 418 77.79 -63.08 5.45
C LEU A 418 77.74 -64.61 5.39
N ASN A 419 76.77 -65.24 6.04
CA ASN A 419 76.58 -66.70 5.98
C ASN A 419 76.19 -67.17 4.57
N LEU A 420 75.42 -66.37 3.82
CA LEU A 420 75.08 -66.66 2.43
C LEU A 420 76.33 -66.57 1.53
N LEU A 421 77.10 -65.48 1.66
CA LEU A 421 78.33 -65.21 0.91
C LEU A 421 79.45 -66.21 1.20
N PHE A 422 79.51 -66.76 2.41
CA PHE A 422 80.53 -67.73 2.85
C PHE A 422 79.98 -69.13 3.18
N SER A 423 78.93 -69.54 2.45
CA SER A 423 78.16 -70.77 2.69
C SER A 423 78.93 -72.10 2.51
N HIS A 424 80.16 -72.08 1.96
CA HIS A 424 81.01 -73.28 1.83
C HIS A 424 82.50 -72.96 2.07
N PRO A 425 83.32 -73.86 2.67
CA PRO A 425 84.72 -73.55 3.02
C PRO A 425 85.61 -73.11 1.85
N SER A 426 85.26 -73.47 0.61
CA SER A 426 85.94 -73.04 -0.61
C SER A 426 85.74 -71.55 -0.96
N THR A 427 84.74 -70.88 -0.37
CA THR A 427 84.44 -69.46 -0.60
C THR A 427 85.21 -68.51 0.33
N VAL A 428 85.92 -69.03 1.34
CA VAL A 428 86.78 -68.27 2.26
C VAL A 428 87.92 -67.55 1.51
N THR A 429 88.38 -68.10 0.38
CA THR A 429 89.38 -67.45 -0.49
C THR A 429 88.88 -66.17 -1.17
N SER A 430 87.55 -65.99 -1.28
CA SER A 430 86.93 -64.76 -1.81
C SER A 430 86.77 -63.63 -0.80
N ILE A 431 87.08 -63.84 0.50
CA ILE A 431 86.96 -62.82 1.57
C ILE A 431 87.64 -61.51 1.18
N SER A 432 88.87 -61.56 0.66
CA SER A 432 89.63 -60.35 0.30
C SER A 432 88.92 -59.51 -0.76
N ARG A 433 88.25 -60.17 -1.73
CA ARG A 433 87.52 -59.48 -2.79
C ARG A 433 86.23 -58.85 -2.28
N VAL A 434 85.45 -59.58 -1.48
CA VAL A 434 84.20 -59.06 -0.87
C VAL A 434 84.51 -57.90 0.09
N SER A 435 85.56 -58.01 0.89
CA SER A 435 86.02 -56.94 1.80
C SER A 435 86.45 -55.68 1.05
N GLN A 436 87.10 -55.84 -0.12
CA GLN A 436 87.47 -54.71 -0.98
C GLN A 436 86.22 -54.01 -1.54
N THR A 437 85.27 -54.75 -2.10
CA THR A 437 84.03 -54.16 -2.66
C THR A 437 83.18 -53.45 -1.60
N LEU A 438 83.13 -53.97 -0.37
CA LEU A 438 82.47 -53.28 0.74
C LEU A 438 83.22 -52.01 1.21
N HIS A 439 84.55 -51.99 1.10
CA HIS A 439 85.34 -50.77 1.36
C HIS A 439 85.15 -49.71 0.27
N GLU A 440 85.09 -50.13 -1.00
CA GLU A 440 84.80 -49.24 -2.13
C GLU A 440 83.41 -48.61 -1.95
N HIS A 441 82.37 -49.41 -1.73
CA HIS A 441 81.01 -48.89 -1.51
C HIS A 441 80.89 -47.99 -0.26
N LYS A 442 81.56 -48.35 0.85
CA LYS A 442 81.64 -47.47 2.04
C LYS A 442 82.29 -46.12 1.71
N ASN A 443 83.36 -46.12 0.91
CA ASN A 443 84.07 -44.89 0.54
C ASN A 443 83.21 -44.02 -0.38
N ASP A 444 82.48 -44.61 -1.34
CA ASP A 444 81.55 -43.90 -2.21
C ASP A 444 80.44 -43.24 -1.37
N VAL A 445 79.75 -43.99 -0.51
CA VAL A 445 78.71 -43.44 0.39
C VAL A 445 79.28 -42.38 1.35
N SER A 446 80.52 -42.54 1.84
CA SER A 446 81.17 -41.51 2.66
C SER A 446 81.51 -40.25 1.86
N THR A 447 81.76 -40.39 0.55
CA THR A 447 82.02 -39.27 -0.36
C THR A 447 80.72 -38.55 -0.70
N ASP A 448 79.63 -39.27 -0.98
CA ASP A 448 78.30 -38.70 -1.20
C ASP A 448 77.78 -37.96 0.04
N ILE A 449 77.94 -38.54 1.24
CA ILE A 449 77.61 -37.84 2.50
C ILE A 449 78.49 -36.61 2.67
N ALA A 450 79.80 -36.70 2.40
CA ALA A 450 80.68 -35.53 2.50
C ALA A 450 80.31 -34.44 1.48
N GLU A 451 79.96 -34.76 0.24
CA GLU A 451 79.49 -33.78 -0.75
C GLU A 451 78.14 -33.15 -0.36
N LEU A 452 77.21 -33.94 0.20
CA LEU A 452 75.93 -33.46 0.70
C LEU A 452 76.09 -32.57 1.95
N GLU A 453 76.95 -32.95 2.89
CA GLU A 453 77.32 -32.11 4.03
C GLU A 453 78.01 -30.83 3.56
N LEU A 454 78.87 -30.89 2.54
CA LEU A 454 79.53 -29.71 1.97
C LEU A 454 78.53 -28.79 1.26
N ALA A 455 77.53 -29.36 0.56
CA ALA A 455 76.41 -28.62 -0.02
C ALA A 455 75.48 -28.00 1.05
N GLN A 456 75.33 -28.66 2.21
CA GLN A 456 74.46 -28.24 3.31
C GLN A 456 75.17 -27.29 4.31
N ALA A 457 76.49 -27.34 4.40
CA ALA A 457 77.34 -26.48 5.24
C ALA A 457 77.51 -25.05 4.70
N TYR A 458 77.32 -24.81 3.40
CA TYR A 458 77.22 -23.46 2.81
C TYR A 458 75.89 -22.72 3.14
N GLY A 459 75.20 -23.16 4.21
CA GLY A 459 73.89 -22.69 4.66
C GLY A 459 73.81 -21.33 5.41
N PRO A 460 74.84 -20.83 6.14
CA PRO A 460 74.70 -19.57 6.90
C PRO A 460 74.88 -18.29 6.07
N ASP A 461 75.92 -18.19 5.25
CA ASP A 461 76.33 -16.91 4.65
C ASP A 461 75.83 -16.70 3.20
N SER A 462 75.68 -17.78 2.40
CA SER A 462 75.28 -17.62 0.99
C SER A 462 73.82 -17.18 0.80
N SER A 463 72.96 -17.42 1.78
CA SER A 463 71.55 -16.98 1.75
C SER A 463 71.42 -15.46 1.95
N LEU A 464 72.28 -14.87 2.78
CA LEU A 464 72.29 -13.43 3.05
C LEU A 464 72.96 -12.66 1.91
N GLU A 465 74.06 -13.18 1.33
CA GLU A 465 74.63 -12.63 0.09
C GLU A 465 73.68 -12.77 -1.11
N ARG A 466 73.00 -13.91 -1.28
CA ARG A 466 71.98 -14.05 -2.35
C ARG A 466 70.80 -13.11 -2.14
N MET A 467 70.38 -12.86 -0.90
CA MET A 467 69.30 -11.91 -0.61
C MET A 467 69.74 -10.45 -0.83
N GLN A 468 70.98 -10.09 -0.50
CA GLN A 468 71.55 -8.77 -0.79
C GLN A 468 71.82 -8.57 -2.29
N SER A 469 72.32 -9.59 -2.99
CA SER A 469 72.48 -9.59 -4.45
C SER A 469 71.12 -9.48 -5.14
N ALA A 470 70.12 -10.26 -4.71
CA ALA A 470 68.75 -10.15 -5.21
C ALA A 470 68.12 -8.78 -4.89
N GLN A 471 68.42 -8.15 -3.75
CA GLN A 471 68.03 -6.75 -3.48
C GLN A 471 68.74 -5.76 -4.41
N ALA A 472 70.03 -5.95 -4.69
CA ALA A 472 70.80 -5.11 -5.59
C ALA A 472 70.33 -5.26 -7.05
N GLU A 473 70.06 -6.48 -7.49
CA GLU A 473 69.46 -6.80 -8.78
C GLU A 473 68.02 -6.30 -8.89
N LEU A 474 67.19 -6.41 -7.84
CA LEU A 474 65.87 -5.77 -7.79
C LEU A 474 65.98 -4.25 -7.89
N ALA A 475 66.91 -3.61 -7.18
CA ALA A 475 67.14 -2.18 -7.28
C ALA A 475 67.64 -1.78 -8.68
N GLN A 476 68.48 -2.61 -9.32
CA GLN A 476 68.95 -2.40 -10.69
C GLN A 476 67.84 -2.67 -11.73
N LEU A 477 66.95 -3.63 -11.46
CA LEU A 477 65.77 -3.93 -12.26
C LEU A 477 64.74 -2.81 -12.14
N PHE A 478 64.49 -2.28 -10.95
CA PHE A 478 63.67 -1.09 -10.75
C PHE A 478 64.27 0.11 -11.48
N ARG A 479 65.59 0.35 -11.41
CA ARG A 479 66.26 1.39 -12.23
C ARG A 479 66.12 1.14 -13.74
N LYS A 480 66.23 -0.11 -14.21
CA LYS A 480 66.00 -0.49 -15.62
C LYS A 480 64.53 -0.24 -16.02
N ILE A 481 63.57 -0.60 -15.17
CA ILE A 481 62.15 -0.32 -15.37
C ILE A 481 61.91 1.20 -15.37
N GLU A 482 62.52 1.98 -14.47
CA GLU A 482 62.41 3.44 -14.42
C GLU A 482 63.03 4.12 -15.65
N THR A 483 64.11 3.57 -16.21
CA THR A 483 64.72 4.07 -17.47
C THR A 483 63.96 3.62 -18.71
N VAL A 484 63.40 2.41 -18.73
CA VAL A 484 62.50 1.93 -19.80
C VAL A 484 61.20 2.72 -19.80
N ARG A 485 60.63 3.00 -18.61
CA ARG A 485 59.58 4.00 -18.39
C ARG A 485 59.99 5.33 -19.00
N SER A 486 61.03 5.96 -18.46
CA SER A 486 61.52 7.29 -18.91
C SER A 486 61.68 7.37 -20.43
N ARG A 487 62.23 6.33 -21.06
CA ARG A 487 62.33 6.21 -22.52
C ARG A 487 60.98 5.99 -23.20
N ALA A 488 60.10 5.13 -22.71
CA ALA A 488 58.76 4.93 -23.26
C ALA A 488 57.94 6.24 -23.23
N ILE A 489 58.27 7.15 -22.31
CA ILE A 489 57.58 8.42 -22.08
C ILE A 489 58.14 9.53 -22.93
N GLU A 490 59.46 9.60 -23.03
CA GLU A 490 60.13 10.40 -24.04
C GLU A 490 59.67 9.93 -25.44
N THR A 491 59.47 8.63 -25.65
CA THR A 491 58.87 8.07 -26.87
C THR A 491 57.39 8.42 -27.02
N GLU A 492 56.57 8.35 -25.97
CA GLU A 492 55.16 8.77 -26.00
C GLU A 492 55.03 10.28 -26.25
N GLN A 493 55.88 11.11 -25.65
CA GLN A 493 55.96 12.54 -25.85
C GLN A 493 56.46 12.87 -27.26
N ASN A 494 57.45 12.16 -27.78
CA ASN A 494 57.95 12.30 -29.15
C ASN A 494 56.88 11.86 -30.17
N ILE A 495 56.20 10.74 -29.95
CA ILE A 495 55.06 10.31 -30.79
C ILE A 495 53.90 11.31 -30.68
N THR A 496 53.59 11.83 -29.49
CA THR A 496 52.56 12.85 -29.28
C THR A 496 52.93 14.17 -29.97
N SER A 497 54.22 14.52 -30.00
CA SER A 497 54.76 15.69 -30.72
C SER A 497 54.70 15.48 -32.24
N MET A 498 55.18 14.35 -32.74
CA MET A 498 55.11 13.98 -34.17
C MET A 498 53.67 13.86 -34.67
N THR A 499 52.75 13.37 -33.84
CA THR A 499 51.32 13.27 -34.16
C THR A 499 50.53 14.53 -33.82
N ALA A 500 51.14 15.54 -33.15
CA ALA A 500 50.49 16.82 -32.90
C ALA A 500 50.19 17.54 -34.22
N ASP A 501 51.12 17.52 -35.16
CA ASP A 501 50.92 18.07 -36.50
C ASP A 501 49.90 17.28 -37.32
N ILE A 502 49.86 15.95 -37.19
CA ILE A 502 48.81 15.11 -37.80
C ILE A 502 47.44 15.46 -37.21
N LYS A 503 47.33 15.62 -35.89
CA LYS A 503 46.09 16.02 -35.20
C LYS A 503 45.67 17.44 -35.57
N ARG A 504 46.62 18.35 -35.79
CA ARG A 504 46.40 19.71 -36.31
C ARG A 504 45.93 19.68 -37.76
N LEU A 505 46.51 18.81 -38.59
CA LEU A 505 46.10 18.60 -39.99
C LEU A 505 44.67 18.05 -40.05
N ASP A 506 44.35 17.03 -39.25
CA ASP A 506 43.02 16.41 -39.23
C ASP A 506 41.96 17.34 -38.63
N GLY A 507 42.33 18.16 -37.62
CA GLY A 507 41.51 19.28 -37.15
C GLY A 507 41.26 20.32 -38.24
N THR A 508 42.28 20.66 -39.03
CA THR A 508 42.18 21.60 -40.16
C THR A 508 41.29 21.04 -41.27
N LYS A 509 41.46 19.76 -41.63
CA LYS A 509 40.63 19.02 -42.61
C LYS A 509 39.18 18.92 -42.15
N ARG A 510 38.93 18.66 -40.87
CA ARG A 510 37.59 18.64 -40.26
C ARG A 510 36.95 20.02 -40.32
N ASN A 511 37.68 21.07 -39.96
CA ASN A 511 37.19 22.45 -40.02
C ASN A 511 36.88 22.87 -41.46
N LEU A 512 37.76 22.60 -42.43
CA LEU A 512 37.53 22.83 -43.86
C LEU A 512 36.28 22.09 -44.37
N THR A 513 36.12 20.83 -43.99
CA THR A 513 34.95 20.02 -44.38
C THR A 513 33.65 20.62 -43.80
N LEU A 514 33.64 20.95 -42.51
CA LEU A 514 32.51 21.59 -41.85
C LEU A 514 32.15 22.95 -42.48
N SER A 515 33.16 23.79 -42.77
CA SER A 515 32.98 25.07 -43.47
C SER A 515 32.41 24.87 -44.87
N MET A 516 32.92 23.91 -45.65
CA MET A 516 32.40 23.62 -46.99
C MET A 516 30.96 23.09 -46.95
N THR A 517 30.62 22.21 -46.00
CA THR A 517 29.24 21.74 -45.81
C THR A 517 28.30 22.87 -45.38
N ALA A 518 28.75 23.77 -44.50
CA ALA A 518 27.97 24.93 -44.08
C ALA A 518 27.70 25.89 -45.26
N LEU A 519 28.73 26.21 -46.06
CA LEU A 519 28.59 27.06 -47.25
C LEU A 519 27.66 26.44 -48.31
N LYS A 520 27.79 25.14 -48.60
CA LYS A 520 26.87 24.42 -49.51
C LYS A 520 25.42 24.45 -49.01
N ARG A 521 25.19 24.25 -47.72
CA ARG A 521 23.85 24.32 -47.11
C ARG A 521 23.28 25.74 -47.13
N LEU A 522 24.12 26.76 -46.99
CA LEU A 522 23.70 28.16 -47.07
C LEU A 522 23.30 28.53 -48.50
N GLN A 523 24.06 28.08 -49.50
CA GLN A 523 23.69 28.22 -50.92
C GLN A 523 22.33 27.55 -51.20
N MET A 524 22.15 26.29 -50.80
CA MET A 524 20.87 25.58 -50.97
C MET A 524 19.70 26.31 -50.31
N LEU A 525 19.89 26.83 -49.10
CA LEU A 525 18.88 27.59 -48.37
C LEU A 525 18.49 28.88 -49.09
N THR A 526 19.47 29.64 -49.60
CA THR A 526 19.20 30.89 -50.34
C THR A 526 18.43 30.61 -51.63
N THR A 527 18.86 29.64 -52.44
CA THR A 527 18.15 29.27 -53.67
C THR A 527 16.73 28.75 -53.41
N ALA A 528 16.53 27.93 -52.37
CA ALA A 528 15.21 27.44 -52.00
C ALA A 528 14.30 28.55 -51.48
N TYR A 529 14.83 29.55 -50.76
CA TYR A 529 14.10 30.73 -50.31
C TYR A 529 13.65 31.62 -51.49
N GLU A 530 14.53 31.88 -52.46
CA GLU A 530 14.20 32.64 -53.67
C GLU A 530 13.10 31.95 -54.50
N GLN A 531 13.20 30.62 -54.68
CA GLN A 531 12.17 29.83 -55.35
C GLN A 531 10.82 29.87 -54.60
N LEU A 532 10.83 29.66 -53.28
CA LEU A 532 9.63 29.74 -52.45
C LEU A 532 8.97 31.13 -52.53
N GLN A 533 9.76 32.20 -52.55
CA GLN A 533 9.24 33.57 -52.72
C GLN A 533 8.60 33.77 -54.11
N GLY A 534 9.12 33.12 -55.15
CA GLY A 534 8.51 33.11 -56.49
C GLY A 534 7.15 32.41 -56.51
N HIS A 535 7.09 31.16 -56.03
CA HIS A 535 5.87 30.35 -56.02
C HIS A 535 4.76 30.91 -55.10
N ALA A 536 5.14 31.57 -53.99
CA ALA A 536 4.18 32.25 -53.11
C ALA A 536 3.44 33.41 -53.81
N ARG A 537 4.10 34.12 -54.73
CA ARG A 537 3.47 35.20 -55.52
C ARG A 537 2.48 34.67 -56.56
N THR A 538 2.70 33.47 -57.08
CA THR A 538 1.83 32.82 -58.07
C THR A 538 0.77 31.91 -57.44
N ARG A 539 0.70 31.82 -56.10
CA ARG A 539 -0.20 30.94 -55.32
C ARG A 539 -0.11 29.46 -55.71
N GLN A 540 1.10 29.01 -56.06
CA GLN A 540 1.40 27.61 -56.35
C GLN A 540 1.63 26.84 -55.05
N TYR A 541 0.53 26.54 -54.35
CA TYR A 541 0.57 26.04 -52.97
C TYR A 541 1.23 24.66 -52.83
N ARG A 542 1.06 23.75 -53.79
CA ARG A 542 1.73 22.43 -53.80
C ARG A 542 3.26 22.55 -53.81
N GLU A 543 3.80 23.37 -54.69
CA GLU A 543 5.23 23.66 -54.78
C GLU A 543 5.72 24.36 -53.50
N CYS A 544 4.96 25.36 -53.02
CA CYS A 544 5.26 26.09 -51.79
C CYS A 544 5.38 25.17 -50.57
N ALA A 545 4.47 24.20 -50.40
CA ALA A 545 4.52 23.26 -49.27
C ALA A 545 5.83 22.46 -49.25
N SER A 546 6.24 21.92 -50.41
CA SER A 546 7.47 21.11 -50.54
C SER A 546 8.74 21.93 -50.29
N LEU A 547 8.81 23.14 -50.85
CA LEU A 547 9.95 24.05 -50.67
C LEU A 547 10.01 24.62 -49.25
N LEU A 548 8.86 24.92 -48.63
CA LEU A 548 8.79 25.41 -47.26
C LEU A 548 9.31 24.36 -46.26
N GLN A 549 8.94 23.08 -46.41
CA GLN A 549 9.50 22.01 -45.58
C GLN A 549 11.03 21.92 -45.72
N ALA A 550 11.56 21.99 -46.95
CA ALA A 550 13.00 21.96 -47.19
C ALA A 550 13.73 23.19 -46.60
N VAL A 551 13.18 24.40 -46.78
CA VAL A 551 13.70 25.65 -46.20
C VAL A 551 13.70 25.56 -44.66
N LEU A 552 12.63 25.08 -44.04
CA LEU A 552 12.55 24.91 -42.58
C LEU A 552 13.54 23.88 -42.04
N GLN A 553 13.74 22.76 -42.75
CA GLN A 553 14.74 21.76 -42.37
C GLN A 553 16.17 22.31 -42.48
N LEU A 554 16.48 23.07 -43.54
CA LEU A 554 17.77 23.73 -43.71
C LEU A 554 18.00 24.83 -42.66
N MET A 555 16.98 25.63 -42.35
CA MET A 555 17.03 26.68 -41.32
C MET A 555 17.40 26.11 -39.94
N LYS A 556 16.88 24.93 -39.55
CA LYS A 556 17.23 24.28 -38.28
C LYS A 556 18.73 24.07 -38.10
N HIS A 557 19.50 23.86 -39.18
CA HIS A 557 20.95 23.73 -39.13
C HIS A 557 21.70 25.06 -38.92
N PHE A 558 21.06 26.20 -39.19
CA PHE A 558 21.64 27.53 -39.02
C PHE A 558 21.26 28.24 -37.70
N ASN A 559 20.42 27.61 -36.86
CA ASN A 559 20.01 28.15 -35.56
C ASN A 559 21.20 28.57 -34.66
N SER A 560 22.32 27.84 -34.68
CA SER A 560 23.54 28.19 -33.92
C SER A 560 24.37 29.33 -34.52
N TYR A 561 24.05 29.77 -35.74
CA TYR A 561 24.74 30.84 -36.48
C TYR A 561 23.92 32.14 -36.52
N ARG A 562 22.85 32.24 -35.71
CA ARG A 562 21.93 33.39 -35.65
C ARG A 562 22.60 34.71 -35.20
N SER A 563 23.82 34.64 -34.66
CA SER A 563 24.67 35.82 -34.38
C SER A 563 25.25 36.47 -35.65
N ILE A 564 25.20 35.81 -36.80
CA ILE A 564 25.65 36.36 -38.09
C ILE A 564 24.48 37.12 -38.72
N GLU A 565 24.65 38.44 -38.91
CA GLU A 565 23.60 39.36 -39.31
C GLU A 565 22.93 38.99 -40.65
N GLN A 566 23.68 38.49 -41.62
CA GLN A 566 23.16 38.06 -42.92
C GLN A 566 22.24 36.84 -42.78
N ILE A 567 22.61 35.88 -41.93
CA ILE A 567 21.80 34.68 -41.63
C ILE A 567 20.58 35.05 -40.80
N ALA A 568 20.71 35.98 -39.84
CA ALA A 568 19.58 36.53 -39.09
C ALA A 568 18.60 37.29 -40.00
N THR A 569 19.08 37.92 -41.07
CA THR A 569 18.24 38.62 -42.06
C THR A 569 17.51 37.63 -42.97
N LEU A 570 18.19 36.59 -43.46
CA LEU A 570 17.56 35.50 -44.19
C LEU A 570 16.50 34.77 -43.33
N SER A 571 16.80 34.51 -42.05
CA SER A 571 15.85 33.94 -41.09
C SER A 571 14.60 34.79 -40.92
N ARG A 572 14.74 36.13 -40.85
CA ARG A 572 13.60 37.06 -40.77
C ARG A 572 12.78 37.03 -42.07
N GLY A 573 13.44 36.98 -43.22
CA GLY A 573 12.77 36.84 -44.53
C GLY A 573 11.96 35.56 -44.66
N VAL A 574 12.48 34.42 -44.18
CA VAL A 574 11.74 33.15 -44.12
C VAL A 574 10.50 33.27 -43.22
N SER A 575 10.64 33.82 -42.01
CA SER A 575 9.51 33.98 -41.08
C SER A 575 8.42 34.93 -41.61
N GLU A 576 8.79 36.00 -42.32
CA GLU A 576 7.84 36.90 -42.95
C GLU A 576 7.11 36.24 -44.14
N LEU A 577 7.80 35.38 -44.90
CA LEU A 577 7.20 34.59 -45.97
C LEU A 577 6.24 33.52 -45.42
N GLN A 578 6.55 32.90 -44.27
CA GLN A 578 5.62 32.02 -43.55
C GLN A 578 4.34 32.75 -43.13
N ARG A 579 4.47 33.97 -42.59
CA ARG A 579 3.34 34.83 -42.21
C ARG A 579 2.47 35.18 -43.42
N THR A 580 3.11 35.57 -44.52
CA THR A 580 2.43 35.90 -45.78
C THR A 580 1.65 34.70 -46.33
N LEU A 581 2.25 33.52 -46.39
CA LEU A 581 1.59 32.29 -46.86
C LEU A 581 0.41 31.89 -45.95
N LEU A 582 0.55 32.01 -44.63
CA LEU A 582 -0.53 31.76 -43.68
C LEU A 582 -1.73 32.69 -43.92
N GLU A 583 -1.47 33.98 -44.11
CA GLU A 583 -2.50 34.99 -44.38
C GLU A 583 -3.19 34.74 -45.73
N GLN A 584 -2.44 34.48 -46.79
CA GLN A 584 -2.98 34.14 -48.12
C GLN A 584 -3.88 32.90 -48.12
N VAL A 585 -3.47 31.84 -47.41
CA VAL A 585 -4.28 30.61 -47.31
C VAL A 585 -5.58 30.87 -46.53
N CYS A 586 -5.52 31.60 -45.40
CA CYS A 586 -6.73 31.97 -44.66
C CYS A 586 -7.70 32.81 -45.52
N GLU A 587 -7.20 33.81 -46.24
CA GLU A 587 -8.02 34.64 -47.16
C GLU A 587 -8.69 33.81 -48.25
N ASP A 588 -7.99 32.84 -48.86
CA ASP A 588 -8.55 32.00 -49.92
C ASP A 588 -9.62 31.03 -49.42
N PHE A 589 -9.49 30.52 -48.19
CA PHE A 589 -10.56 29.78 -47.52
C PHE A 589 -11.76 30.69 -47.19
N GLU A 590 -11.53 31.86 -46.59
CA GLU A 590 -12.59 32.82 -46.27
C GLU A 590 -13.40 33.23 -47.51
N LEU A 591 -12.72 33.52 -48.63
CA LEU A 591 -13.36 33.88 -49.89
C LEU A 591 -14.11 32.72 -50.56
N ALA A 592 -13.62 31.48 -50.44
CA ALA A 592 -14.29 30.32 -51.01
C ALA A 592 -15.61 30.01 -50.29
N PHE A 593 -15.59 30.00 -48.95
CA PHE A 593 -16.77 29.71 -48.13
C PHE A 593 -17.77 30.88 -48.11
N ALA A 594 -17.32 32.14 -48.09
CA ALA A 594 -18.22 33.29 -48.10
C ALA A 594 -18.97 33.48 -49.44
N LYS A 595 -18.53 32.83 -50.52
CA LYS A 595 -19.15 32.89 -51.86
C LYS A 595 -19.78 31.58 -52.32
N ASP A 596 -19.73 30.53 -51.49
CA ASP A 596 -20.15 29.17 -51.86
C ASP A 596 -19.41 28.62 -53.11
N GLU A 597 -18.17 29.09 -53.34
CA GLU A 597 -17.30 28.65 -54.44
C GLU A 597 -16.44 27.40 -54.06
N VAL A 598 -16.77 26.76 -52.94
CA VAL A 598 -15.99 25.69 -52.30
C VAL A 598 -15.73 24.51 -53.25
N SER A 599 -16.76 24.05 -53.96
CA SER A 599 -16.64 22.98 -54.97
C SER A 599 -15.75 23.37 -56.16
N ALA A 600 -15.79 24.64 -56.58
CA ALA A 600 -15.01 25.13 -57.73
C ALA A 600 -13.52 25.30 -57.40
N ARG A 601 -13.19 25.68 -56.16
CA ARG A 601 -11.81 25.92 -55.69
C ARG A 601 -11.19 24.72 -54.97
N ARG A 602 -11.89 23.59 -54.85
CA ARG A 602 -11.50 22.39 -54.09
C ARG A 602 -10.04 21.96 -54.30
N GLY A 603 -9.55 21.95 -55.54
CA GLY A 603 -8.15 21.58 -55.84
C GLY A 603 -7.13 22.50 -55.18
N THR A 604 -7.33 23.82 -55.30
CA THR A 604 -6.47 24.84 -54.68
C THR A 604 -6.54 24.80 -53.15
N LEU A 605 -7.72 24.54 -52.58
CA LEU A 605 -7.90 24.43 -51.12
C LEU A 605 -7.18 23.19 -50.55
N VAL A 606 -7.22 22.04 -51.24
CA VAL A 606 -6.45 20.85 -50.85
C VAL A 606 -4.94 21.12 -50.89
N GLU A 607 -4.45 21.80 -51.93
CA GLU A 607 -3.03 22.17 -52.03
C GLU A 607 -2.63 23.19 -50.95
N ALA A 608 -3.54 24.10 -50.57
CA ALA A 608 -3.34 25.03 -49.47
C ALA A 608 -3.29 24.33 -48.10
N CYS A 609 -4.06 23.26 -47.87
CA CYS A 609 -3.94 22.44 -46.65
C CYS A 609 -2.51 21.89 -46.47
N HIS A 610 -1.84 21.47 -47.55
CA HIS A 610 -0.45 21.01 -47.47
C HIS A 610 0.55 22.11 -47.09
N VAL A 611 0.27 23.38 -47.43
CA VAL A 611 1.08 24.53 -46.95
C VAL A 611 0.87 24.73 -45.45
N MET A 612 -0.36 24.54 -44.96
CA MET A 612 -0.69 24.64 -43.53
C MET A 612 -0.02 23.53 -42.71
N ASP A 613 0.03 22.30 -43.23
CA ASP A 613 0.83 21.21 -42.65
C ASP A 613 2.33 21.55 -42.62
N ALA A 614 2.86 22.18 -43.68
CA ALA A 614 4.26 22.62 -43.74
C ALA A 614 4.58 23.79 -42.80
N LEU A 615 3.59 24.63 -42.45
CA LEU A 615 3.69 25.71 -41.46
C LEU A 615 3.63 25.19 -40.01
N GLY A 616 2.98 24.04 -39.78
CA GLY A 616 2.87 23.36 -38.49
C GLY A 616 1.54 23.57 -37.77
N ASP A 617 1.38 22.90 -36.63
CA ASP A 617 0.08 22.69 -35.98
C ASP A 617 -0.67 23.99 -35.64
N ALA A 618 0.04 25.07 -35.28
CA ALA A 618 -0.58 26.37 -35.00
C ALA A 618 -1.31 26.98 -36.22
N ALA A 619 -0.83 26.71 -37.44
CA ALA A 619 -1.50 27.12 -38.67
C ALA A 619 -2.77 26.29 -38.89
N ARG A 620 -2.66 24.95 -38.77
CA ARG A 620 -3.80 24.01 -38.86
C ARG A 620 -4.89 24.38 -37.85
N SER A 621 -4.55 24.56 -36.58
CA SER A 621 -5.49 24.93 -35.52
C SER A 621 -6.18 26.27 -35.79
N ARG A 622 -5.49 27.28 -36.35
CA ARG A 622 -6.12 28.56 -36.71
C ARG A 622 -7.21 28.38 -37.78
N LEU A 623 -6.91 27.65 -38.85
CA LEU A 623 -7.86 27.40 -39.94
C LEU A 623 -9.03 26.53 -39.50
N MET A 624 -8.76 25.47 -38.72
CA MET A 624 -9.80 24.59 -38.15
C MET A 624 -10.69 25.32 -37.14
N THR A 625 -10.12 26.19 -36.30
CA THR A 625 -10.91 27.05 -35.40
C THR A 625 -11.83 27.99 -36.20
N TRP A 626 -11.35 28.58 -37.28
CA TRP A 626 -12.17 29.43 -38.16
C TRP A 626 -13.30 28.64 -38.84
N TYR A 627 -12.99 27.46 -39.40
CA TYR A 627 -13.94 26.60 -40.10
C TYR A 627 -15.07 26.16 -39.17
N VAL A 628 -14.73 25.57 -38.02
CA VAL A 628 -15.70 25.13 -37.00
C VAL A 628 -16.56 26.29 -36.48
N ASN A 629 -16.00 27.49 -36.33
CA ASN A 629 -16.78 28.67 -35.94
C ASN A 629 -17.70 29.19 -37.04
N THR A 630 -17.36 28.97 -38.31
CA THR A 630 -18.17 29.36 -39.48
C THR A 630 -19.37 28.41 -39.62
N GLU A 631 -19.13 27.10 -39.64
CA GLU A 631 -20.18 26.07 -39.72
C GLU A 631 -21.16 26.13 -38.53
N LEU A 632 -20.65 26.30 -37.31
CA LEU A 632 -21.50 26.41 -36.11
C LEU A 632 -22.08 27.82 -35.89
N ARG A 633 -21.85 28.78 -36.80
CA ARG A 633 -22.37 30.15 -36.67
C ARG A 633 -23.90 30.18 -36.71
N GLU A 634 -24.51 29.43 -37.61
CA GLU A 634 -25.97 29.34 -37.72
C GLU A 634 -26.59 28.62 -36.53
N TYR A 635 -25.97 27.53 -36.06
CA TYR A 635 -26.38 26.83 -34.84
C TYR A 635 -26.47 27.78 -33.63
N ARG A 636 -25.42 28.59 -33.41
CA ARG A 636 -25.35 29.62 -32.35
C ARG A 636 -26.28 30.83 -32.57
N GLN A 637 -26.97 30.92 -33.70
CA GLN A 637 -28.05 31.89 -33.92
C GLN A 637 -29.42 31.27 -33.64
N VAL A 638 -29.68 30.06 -34.16
CA VAL A 638 -30.98 29.38 -34.06
C VAL A 638 -31.30 28.89 -32.64
N PHE A 639 -30.29 28.48 -31.87
CA PHE A 639 -30.50 27.79 -30.58
C PHE A 639 -30.09 28.63 -29.35
N ARG A 640 -30.07 29.95 -29.48
CA ARG A 640 -29.73 30.86 -28.37
C ARG A 640 -30.68 30.66 -27.19
N GLY A 641 -30.12 30.71 -25.98
CA GLY A 641 -30.82 30.37 -24.72
C GLY A 641 -31.99 31.29 -24.29
N ASN A 642 -32.51 32.14 -25.17
CA ASN A 642 -33.70 32.98 -24.97
C ASN A 642 -34.89 32.57 -25.85
N ASP A 643 -34.69 31.80 -26.93
CA ASP A 643 -35.75 31.39 -27.85
C ASP A 643 -36.36 30.04 -27.46
N GLU A 644 -37.64 29.82 -27.76
CA GLU A 644 -38.35 28.55 -27.49
C GLU A 644 -37.64 27.34 -28.15
N ALA A 645 -37.02 27.55 -29.31
CA ALA A 645 -36.22 26.54 -30.00
C ALA A 645 -35.00 26.06 -29.19
N GLY A 646 -34.52 26.88 -28.25
CA GLY A 646 -33.40 26.57 -27.37
C GLY A 646 -33.79 25.83 -26.09
N SER A 647 -35.08 25.63 -25.79
CA SER A 647 -35.58 25.03 -24.55
C SER A 647 -35.20 23.55 -24.37
N LEU A 648 -35.31 23.04 -23.13
CA LEU A 648 -35.07 21.62 -22.80
C LEU A 648 -36.07 20.69 -23.50
N ASP A 649 -37.29 21.15 -23.78
CA ASP A 649 -38.32 20.37 -24.47
C ASP A 649 -37.98 20.07 -25.94
N ASN A 650 -36.99 20.77 -26.51
CA ASN A 650 -36.64 20.71 -27.93
C ASN A 650 -35.21 20.20 -28.21
N ILE A 651 -34.54 19.55 -27.25
CA ILE A 651 -33.14 19.11 -27.44
C ILE A 651 -32.95 18.17 -28.65
N GLY A 652 -33.92 17.30 -28.96
CA GLY A 652 -33.89 16.47 -30.15
C GLY A 652 -33.75 17.27 -31.46
N ARG A 653 -34.22 18.52 -31.50
CA ARG A 653 -34.02 19.43 -32.66
C ARG A 653 -32.56 19.87 -32.80
N ARG A 654 -31.83 20.08 -31.70
CA ARG A 654 -30.39 20.40 -31.73
C ARG A 654 -29.60 19.23 -32.34
N TYR A 655 -29.86 18.01 -31.88
CA TYR A 655 -29.22 16.80 -32.40
C TYR A 655 -29.59 16.50 -33.85
N ALA A 656 -30.84 16.73 -34.26
CA ALA A 656 -31.28 16.59 -35.65
C ALA A 656 -30.76 17.70 -36.58
N TRP A 657 -30.42 18.89 -36.05
CA TRP A 657 -29.69 19.93 -36.80
C TRP A 657 -28.25 19.48 -37.04
N PHE A 658 -27.53 19.09 -35.98
CA PHE A 658 -26.13 18.69 -36.10
C PHE A 658 -25.93 17.45 -36.99
N LYS A 659 -26.80 16.45 -36.89
CA LYS A 659 -26.77 15.27 -37.77
C LYS A 659 -26.92 15.61 -39.26
N ARG A 660 -27.62 16.71 -39.61
CA ARG A 660 -27.74 17.18 -41.00
C ARG A 660 -26.49 17.94 -41.44
N MET A 661 -26.00 18.87 -40.63
CA MET A 661 -24.76 19.60 -40.95
C MET A 661 -23.55 18.67 -41.06
N LEU A 662 -23.41 17.69 -40.16
CA LEU A 662 -22.36 16.65 -40.24
C LEU A 662 -22.56 15.66 -41.41
N LYS A 663 -23.69 15.73 -42.14
CA LYS A 663 -23.85 15.06 -43.43
C LYS A 663 -23.34 15.96 -44.56
N THR A 664 -23.71 17.24 -44.59
CA THR A 664 -23.17 18.23 -45.53
C THR A 664 -21.63 18.27 -45.48
N HIS A 665 -21.05 18.24 -44.27
CA HIS A 665 -19.61 18.08 -44.08
C HIS A 665 -19.03 16.89 -44.87
N ASP A 666 -19.61 15.71 -44.71
CA ASP A 666 -19.10 14.46 -45.29
C ASP A 666 -19.31 14.40 -46.82
N ASP A 667 -20.42 14.97 -47.32
CA ASP A 667 -20.75 15.00 -48.74
C ASP A 667 -19.93 16.08 -49.51
N GLU A 668 -19.65 17.24 -48.91
CA GLU A 668 -19.11 18.42 -49.62
C GLU A 668 -17.72 18.89 -49.14
N HIS A 669 -17.46 18.90 -47.83
CA HIS A 669 -16.25 19.51 -47.25
C HIS A 669 -15.13 18.52 -46.92
N ALA A 670 -15.46 17.25 -46.61
CA ALA A 670 -14.51 16.25 -46.15
C ALA A 670 -13.36 15.95 -47.14
N ALA A 671 -13.59 16.18 -48.43
CA ALA A 671 -12.57 16.02 -49.47
C ALA A 671 -11.52 17.14 -49.53
N ILE A 672 -11.70 18.24 -48.78
CA ILE A 672 -10.78 19.40 -48.74
C ILE A 672 -9.69 19.20 -47.68
N PHE A 673 -10.08 18.64 -46.54
CA PHE A 673 -9.21 18.49 -45.37
C PHE A 673 -8.49 17.14 -45.41
N PRO A 674 -7.18 17.10 -45.13
CA PRO A 674 -6.47 15.84 -44.96
C PRO A 674 -7.14 14.95 -43.90
N PRO A 675 -7.29 13.62 -44.11
CA PRO A 675 -8.00 12.75 -43.16
C PRO A 675 -7.44 12.79 -41.72
N HIS A 676 -6.13 13.00 -41.59
CA HIS A 676 -5.45 13.11 -40.30
C HIS A 676 -5.76 14.43 -39.54
N TRP A 677 -6.44 15.40 -40.16
CA TRP A 677 -6.92 16.60 -39.47
C TRP A 677 -8.19 16.36 -38.65
N ARG A 678 -8.94 15.28 -38.95
CA ARG A 678 -10.13 14.86 -38.17
C ARG A 678 -11.16 15.99 -37.98
N ALA A 679 -11.37 16.77 -39.05
CA ALA A 679 -12.21 17.97 -39.04
C ALA A 679 -13.67 17.71 -38.59
N ASN A 680 -14.23 16.57 -38.99
CA ASN A 680 -15.55 16.08 -38.56
C ASN A 680 -15.64 15.84 -37.04
N GLU A 681 -14.55 15.39 -36.43
CA GLU A 681 -14.47 15.11 -34.99
C GLU A 681 -14.28 16.38 -34.16
N MET A 682 -13.42 17.31 -34.61
CA MET A 682 -13.30 18.64 -33.99
C MET A 682 -14.61 19.43 -34.06
N LEU A 683 -15.35 19.29 -35.16
CA LEU A 683 -16.66 19.89 -35.35
C LEU A 683 -17.73 19.27 -34.41
N ALA A 684 -17.65 17.97 -34.16
CA ALA A 684 -18.48 17.29 -33.16
C ALA A 684 -18.13 17.68 -31.72
N ALA A 685 -16.83 17.79 -31.39
CA ALA A 685 -16.37 18.23 -30.07
C ALA A 685 -16.86 19.66 -29.76
N ALA A 686 -16.65 20.60 -30.69
CA ALA A 686 -17.09 21.99 -30.53
C ALA A 686 -18.63 22.15 -30.48
N PHE A 687 -19.38 21.29 -31.16
CA PHE A 687 -20.84 21.23 -31.01
C PHE A 687 -21.24 20.73 -29.62
N CYS A 688 -20.59 19.69 -29.10
CA CYS A 688 -20.85 19.16 -27.77
C CYS A 688 -20.52 20.21 -26.69
N ASP A 689 -19.36 20.86 -26.77
CA ASP A 689 -18.95 21.93 -25.85
C ASP A 689 -19.95 23.09 -25.84
N GLY A 690 -20.35 23.59 -27.01
CA GLY A 690 -21.33 24.67 -27.11
C GLY A 690 -22.70 24.27 -26.56
N THR A 691 -23.12 23.03 -26.80
CA THR A 691 -24.41 22.51 -26.30
C THR A 691 -24.39 22.26 -24.79
N ARG A 692 -23.26 21.82 -24.24
CA ARG A 692 -23.05 21.65 -22.79
C ARG A 692 -23.19 22.99 -22.05
N GLU A 693 -22.53 24.05 -22.52
CA GLU A 693 -22.63 25.37 -21.90
C GLU A 693 -24.04 25.99 -22.07
N ASP A 694 -24.70 25.79 -23.21
CA ASP A 694 -26.12 26.16 -23.40
C ASP A 694 -27.02 25.48 -22.36
N PHE A 695 -26.91 24.16 -22.21
CA PHE A 695 -27.72 23.37 -21.27
C PHE A 695 -27.46 23.76 -19.83
N LYS A 696 -26.19 23.92 -19.44
CA LYS A 696 -25.79 24.43 -18.13
C LYS A 696 -26.45 25.78 -17.85
N GLY A 697 -26.37 26.72 -18.79
CA GLY A 697 -27.02 28.02 -18.67
C GLY A 697 -28.55 27.93 -18.55
N ILE A 698 -29.21 27.04 -19.28
CA ILE A 698 -30.67 26.85 -19.21
C ILE A 698 -31.07 26.25 -17.86
N LEU A 699 -30.38 25.21 -17.39
CA LEU A 699 -30.65 24.54 -16.11
C LEU A 699 -30.39 25.48 -14.92
N GLU A 700 -29.32 26.28 -14.96
CA GLU A 700 -29.04 27.32 -13.96
C GLU A 700 -30.16 28.37 -13.90
N ARG A 701 -30.71 28.80 -15.05
CA ARG A 701 -31.83 29.75 -15.11
C ARG A 701 -33.12 29.13 -14.59
N SER A 702 -33.41 27.87 -14.91
CA SER A 702 -34.60 27.15 -14.44
C SER A 702 -34.58 26.95 -12.91
N MET A 703 -33.42 26.67 -12.31
CA MET A 703 -33.28 26.56 -10.85
C MET A 703 -33.43 27.89 -10.10
N ARG A 704 -33.09 29.03 -10.73
CA ARG A 704 -33.20 30.36 -10.09
C ARG A 704 -34.62 30.94 -10.09
N ARG A 705 -35.59 30.35 -10.80
CA ARG A 705 -36.98 30.83 -10.82
C ARG A 705 -37.72 30.38 -9.55
N THR A 706 -37.83 31.26 -8.57
CA THR A 706 -38.58 31.02 -7.31
C THR A 706 -40.10 30.96 -7.54
N GLU A 707 -40.61 31.59 -8.60
CA GLU A 707 -42.05 31.70 -8.93
C GLU A 707 -42.38 31.00 -10.26
N GLY A 708 -42.03 29.72 -10.38
CA GLY A 708 -42.40 28.89 -11.53
C GLY A 708 -42.62 27.43 -11.12
N PRO A 709 -43.21 26.59 -12.00
CA PRO A 709 -43.21 25.15 -11.78
C PRO A 709 -41.77 24.67 -11.64
N LYS A 710 -41.48 23.92 -10.56
CA LYS A 710 -40.18 23.28 -10.36
C LYS A 710 -39.88 22.39 -11.57
N LEU A 711 -38.60 22.34 -11.96
CA LEU A 711 -38.11 21.49 -13.05
C LEU A 711 -38.68 20.07 -12.91
N ASP A 712 -39.44 19.60 -13.91
CA ASP A 712 -39.98 18.25 -13.87
C ASP A 712 -38.83 17.24 -13.98
N VAL A 713 -38.77 16.36 -12.99
CA VAL A 713 -37.76 15.30 -12.92
C VAL A 713 -37.91 14.34 -14.10
N ASN A 714 -39.14 14.11 -14.60
CA ASN A 714 -39.37 13.24 -15.76
C ASN A 714 -38.85 13.87 -17.05
N LEU A 715 -39.07 15.18 -17.24
CA LEU A 715 -38.49 15.94 -18.35
C LEU A 715 -36.95 15.91 -18.28
N LEU A 716 -36.36 16.18 -17.11
CA LEU A 716 -34.91 16.11 -16.90
C LEU A 716 -34.32 14.73 -17.29
N LEU A 717 -34.98 13.65 -16.89
CA LEU A 717 -34.57 12.28 -17.24
C LEU A 717 -34.72 11.99 -18.75
N SER A 718 -35.82 12.43 -19.37
CA SER A 718 -36.01 12.28 -20.82
C SER A 718 -34.94 13.03 -21.60
N CYS A 719 -34.64 14.26 -21.18
CA CYS A 719 -33.58 15.07 -21.79
C CYS A 719 -32.21 14.39 -21.67
N LEU A 720 -31.86 13.89 -20.48
CA LEU A 720 -30.58 13.21 -20.26
C LEU A 720 -30.48 11.90 -21.05
N GLN A 721 -31.56 11.12 -21.16
CA GLN A 721 -31.58 9.88 -21.96
C GLN A 721 -31.34 10.17 -23.46
N GLU A 722 -32.06 11.14 -24.04
CA GLU A 722 -31.84 11.57 -25.43
C GLU A 722 -30.40 12.10 -25.67
N THR A 723 -29.83 12.82 -24.69
CA THR A 723 -28.43 13.27 -24.73
C THR A 723 -27.46 12.10 -24.75
N LEU A 724 -27.64 11.12 -23.86
CA LEU A 724 -26.81 9.92 -23.81
C LEU A 724 -26.91 9.09 -25.10
N ASP A 725 -28.12 8.92 -25.66
CA ASP A 725 -28.33 8.21 -26.92
C ASP A 725 -27.66 8.93 -28.11
N PHE A 726 -27.55 10.26 -28.06
CA PHE A 726 -26.78 11.04 -29.02
C PHE A 726 -25.25 10.87 -28.84
N GLU A 727 -24.73 10.94 -27.62
CA GLU A 727 -23.30 10.72 -27.32
C GLU A 727 -22.82 9.34 -27.76
N HIS A 728 -23.54 8.28 -27.39
CA HIS A 728 -23.26 6.91 -27.86
C HIS A 728 -23.35 6.79 -29.39
N GLY A 729 -24.17 7.63 -30.04
CA GLY A 729 -24.26 7.71 -31.50
C GLY A 729 -23.04 8.35 -32.15
N LEU A 730 -22.42 9.35 -31.52
CA LEU A 730 -21.15 9.93 -31.96
C LEU A 730 -19.99 8.97 -31.70
N GLU A 731 -19.93 8.37 -30.51
CA GLU A 731 -18.88 7.42 -30.12
C GLU A 731 -18.79 6.25 -31.12
N ARG A 732 -19.92 5.60 -31.45
CA ARG A 732 -19.96 4.54 -32.48
C ARG A 732 -19.52 5.02 -33.87
N ARG A 733 -19.72 6.29 -34.22
CA ARG A 733 -19.33 6.84 -35.53
C ARG A 733 -17.84 7.10 -35.63
N PHE A 734 -17.19 7.49 -34.53
CA PHE A 734 -15.76 7.84 -34.49
C PHE A 734 -14.85 6.73 -33.95
N ALA A 735 -15.41 5.65 -33.38
CA ALA A 735 -14.65 4.50 -32.89
C ALA A 735 -13.88 3.72 -33.98
N ASP A 736 -14.34 3.77 -35.23
CA ASP A 736 -13.84 2.94 -36.36
C ASP A 736 -12.86 3.68 -37.30
N GLY A 737 -12.25 4.78 -36.83
CA GLY A 737 -11.24 5.51 -37.60
C GLY A 737 -10.06 4.62 -38.01
N PRO A 738 -9.60 4.66 -39.28
CA PRO A 738 -8.58 3.74 -39.76
C PRO A 738 -7.26 3.95 -39.01
N ARG A 739 -6.84 2.92 -38.27
CA ARG A 739 -5.52 2.87 -37.61
C ARG A 739 -4.43 3.18 -38.63
N ALA A 740 -3.72 4.29 -38.44
CA ALA A 740 -2.44 4.51 -39.08
C ALA A 740 -1.51 3.32 -38.78
N SER A 741 -0.74 2.91 -39.78
CA SER A 741 0.07 1.68 -39.71
C SER A 741 1.12 1.72 -38.60
N ILE A 742 1.45 0.53 -38.08
CA ILE A 742 2.17 0.27 -36.83
C ILE A 742 3.60 0.85 -36.70
N ASP A 743 4.16 1.48 -37.75
CA ASP A 743 5.60 1.81 -37.86
C ASP A 743 5.99 3.29 -37.63
N THR A 744 5.09 4.17 -37.18
CA THR A 744 5.44 5.56 -36.80
C THR A 744 4.96 5.95 -35.41
N LEU A 745 5.66 5.43 -34.39
CA LEU A 745 5.47 5.73 -32.96
C LEU A 745 5.96 7.13 -32.56
N SER A 746 5.36 8.20 -33.10
CA SER A 746 5.71 9.58 -32.71
C SER A 746 4.54 10.58 -32.63
N SER A 747 3.30 10.14 -32.79
CA SER A 747 2.09 11.00 -32.72
C SER A 747 1.10 10.45 -31.70
N ALA A 748 1.31 10.76 -30.42
CA ALA A 748 0.44 10.36 -29.32
C ALA A 748 -0.69 11.38 -29.03
N ASP A 749 -0.75 12.49 -29.80
CA ASP A 749 -1.82 13.50 -29.68
C ASP A 749 -3.16 13.02 -30.27
N ASP A 750 -3.16 12.00 -31.14
CA ASP A 750 -4.36 11.47 -31.79
C ASP A 750 -5.10 10.42 -30.95
N ARG A 751 -5.43 10.74 -29.69
CA ARG A 751 -6.50 9.99 -29.00
C ARG A 751 -7.83 10.22 -29.70
N ALA A 752 -8.69 9.21 -29.72
CA ALA A 752 -10.10 9.38 -30.07
C ALA A 752 -10.76 10.30 -29.04
N SER A 753 -11.41 11.36 -29.50
CA SER A 753 -12.19 12.24 -28.63
C SER A 753 -13.29 11.39 -27.98
N ASN A 754 -13.20 11.18 -26.67
CA ASN A 754 -14.21 10.39 -25.98
C ASN A 754 -15.48 11.24 -25.83
N PHE A 755 -16.51 10.92 -26.60
CA PHE A 755 -17.76 11.67 -26.61
C PHE A 755 -18.67 11.37 -25.40
N HIS A 756 -18.38 10.30 -24.64
CA HIS A 756 -19.09 9.98 -23.41
C HIS A 756 -18.88 11.09 -22.36
N GLY A 757 -19.96 11.67 -21.83
CA GLY A 757 -19.88 12.75 -20.84
C GLY A 757 -19.77 14.17 -21.43
N SER A 758 -19.62 14.31 -22.75
CA SER A 758 -19.30 15.60 -23.40
C SER A 758 -20.40 16.66 -23.28
N ILE A 759 -21.66 16.25 -23.16
CA ILE A 759 -22.85 17.08 -22.96
C ILE A 759 -23.58 16.66 -21.67
N SER A 760 -23.67 15.36 -21.40
CA SER A 760 -24.39 14.76 -20.27
C SER A 760 -23.91 15.25 -18.90
N ALA A 761 -22.63 15.63 -18.76
CA ALA A 761 -22.09 16.29 -17.56
C ALA A 761 -22.80 17.60 -17.17
N ALA A 762 -23.48 18.30 -18.09
CA ALA A 762 -24.28 19.49 -17.76
C ALA A 762 -25.48 19.18 -16.84
N PHE A 763 -26.00 17.95 -16.86
CA PHE A 763 -27.17 17.53 -16.09
C PHE A 763 -26.81 16.99 -14.70
N GLU A 764 -25.57 16.55 -14.49
CA GLU A 764 -25.08 15.88 -13.28
C GLU A 764 -25.33 16.66 -11.96
N PRO A 765 -25.12 17.99 -11.88
CA PRO A 765 -25.41 18.74 -10.64
C PRO A 765 -26.89 18.67 -10.22
N TYR A 766 -27.79 18.53 -11.20
CA TYR A 766 -29.24 18.58 -11.05
C TYR A 766 -29.86 17.21 -10.74
N LEU A 767 -29.09 16.12 -10.83
CA LEU A 767 -29.51 14.78 -10.41
C LEU A 767 -29.76 14.67 -8.89
N SER A 768 -29.31 15.66 -8.11
CA SER A 768 -29.71 15.86 -6.70
C SER A 768 -31.23 15.90 -6.53
N LEU A 769 -31.97 16.60 -7.40
CA LEU A 769 -33.43 16.66 -7.40
C LEU A 769 -34.08 15.29 -7.61
N TRP A 770 -33.43 14.42 -8.40
CA TRP A 770 -33.90 13.05 -8.62
C TRP A 770 -33.68 12.21 -7.36
N VAL A 771 -32.51 12.29 -6.71
CA VAL A 771 -32.24 11.59 -5.43
C VAL A 771 -33.21 12.05 -4.33
N GLU A 772 -33.50 13.35 -4.22
CA GLU A 772 -34.54 13.89 -3.31
C GLU A 772 -35.96 13.38 -3.61
N SER A 773 -36.25 13.05 -4.88
CA SER A 773 -37.52 12.42 -5.26
C SER A 773 -37.57 10.96 -4.81
N GLN A 774 -36.45 10.23 -4.90
CA GLN A 774 -36.34 8.86 -4.40
C GLN A 774 -36.44 8.80 -2.86
N ASP A 775 -35.78 9.71 -2.14
CA ASP A 775 -35.89 9.85 -0.67
C ASP A 775 -37.35 10.05 -0.24
N ARG A 776 -38.09 10.93 -0.93
CA ARG A 776 -39.53 11.16 -0.67
C ARG A 776 -40.41 9.93 -0.96
N GLN A 777 -40.10 9.15 -1.98
CA GLN A 777 -40.83 7.90 -2.25
C GLN A 777 -40.55 6.85 -1.17
N LEU A 778 -39.29 6.69 -0.76
CA LEU A 778 -38.90 5.79 0.32
C LEU A 778 -39.53 6.17 1.66
N ALA A 779 -39.54 7.47 2.00
CA ALA A 779 -40.20 8.01 3.19
C ALA A 779 -41.69 7.65 3.26
N ALA A 780 -42.39 7.65 2.11
CA ALA A 780 -43.81 7.31 2.05
C ALA A 780 -44.08 5.79 2.19
N MET A 781 -43.10 4.93 1.89
CA MET A 781 -43.26 3.48 1.97
C MET A 781 -43.08 2.92 3.39
N ILE A 782 -42.20 3.49 4.22
CA ILE A 782 -41.97 2.98 5.59
C ILE A 782 -43.24 2.95 6.47
N PRO A 783 -44.09 4.01 6.54
CA PRO A 783 -45.33 3.96 7.30
C PRO A 783 -46.34 2.94 6.76
N LYS A 784 -46.41 2.78 5.43
CA LYS A 784 -47.24 1.76 4.77
C LYS A 784 -46.82 0.37 5.24
N TYR A 785 -45.53 0.04 5.16
CA TYR A 785 -44.97 -1.25 5.57
C TYR A 785 -45.13 -1.55 7.07
N ARG A 786 -45.15 -0.53 7.92
CA ARG A 786 -45.44 -0.68 9.35
C ARG A 786 -46.92 -1.03 9.64
N SER A 787 -47.84 -0.57 8.80
CA SER A 787 -49.28 -0.74 8.96
C SER A 787 -49.85 -2.03 8.34
N GLN A 788 -49.15 -2.58 7.34
CA GLN A 788 -49.57 -3.80 6.64
C GLN A 788 -49.43 -5.06 7.53
N PRO A 789 -50.26 -6.10 7.30
CA PRO A 789 -50.05 -7.39 7.93
C PRO A 789 -48.76 -8.05 7.42
N LEU A 790 -48.17 -8.93 8.24
CA LEU A 790 -46.91 -9.62 7.92
C LEU A 790 -47.06 -10.62 6.76
N LEU A 791 -48.24 -11.20 6.63
CA LEU A 791 -48.66 -12.12 5.59
C LEU A 791 -49.97 -11.58 4.98
N PRO A 792 -50.16 -11.60 3.65
CA PRO A 792 -51.46 -11.33 3.03
C PRO A 792 -52.52 -12.33 3.51
N GLU A 793 -53.79 -11.93 3.55
CA GLU A 793 -54.90 -12.81 3.99
C GLU A 793 -55.11 -14.03 3.07
N ASP A 794 -54.54 -13.98 1.85
CA ASP A 794 -54.62 -15.02 0.82
C ASP A 794 -53.43 -16.01 0.79
N GLU A 795 -52.37 -15.79 1.59
CA GLU A 795 -51.17 -16.64 1.61
C GLU A 795 -51.09 -17.51 2.88
N GLU A 796 -50.64 -18.76 2.76
CA GLU A 796 -50.39 -19.63 3.90
C GLU A 796 -48.96 -19.45 4.44
N PHE A 797 -48.80 -19.49 5.77
CA PHE A 797 -47.49 -19.37 6.41
C PHE A 797 -46.57 -20.52 5.99
N THR A 798 -45.36 -20.19 5.55
CA THR A 798 -44.29 -21.18 5.36
C THR A 798 -43.10 -20.89 6.28
N PRO A 799 -42.41 -21.92 6.84
CA PRO A 799 -41.24 -21.73 7.72
C PRO A 799 -40.05 -20.95 7.11
N GLN A 800 -40.03 -20.76 5.78
CA GLN A 800 -39.02 -19.98 5.06
C GLN A 800 -39.54 -18.61 4.56
N ALA A 801 -40.78 -18.25 4.90
CA ALA A 801 -41.40 -17.00 4.46
C ALA A 801 -40.59 -15.77 4.91
N VAL A 802 -40.50 -14.81 4.00
CA VAL A 802 -39.95 -13.46 4.20
C VAL A 802 -41.10 -12.48 4.01
N ILE A 803 -41.16 -11.42 4.80
CA ILE A 803 -42.25 -10.43 4.75
C ILE A 803 -42.28 -9.77 3.36
N PRO A 804 -43.41 -9.75 2.63
CA PRO A 804 -43.48 -9.24 1.26
C PRO A 804 -42.99 -7.80 1.07
N SER A 805 -43.14 -6.93 2.07
CA SER A 805 -42.62 -5.56 2.04
C SER A 805 -41.10 -5.47 1.92
N ALA A 806 -40.35 -6.47 2.40
CA ALA A 806 -38.91 -6.56 2.17
C ALA A 806 -38.58 -6.85 0.69
N ILE A 807 -39.42 -7.65 0.02
CA ILE A 807 -39.25 -8.00 -1.39
C ILE A 807 -39.60 -6.80 -2.28
N GLU A 808 -40.70 -6.08 -1.98
CA GLU A 808 -41.03 -4.82 -2.65
C GLU A 808 -39.88 -3.80 -2.54
N LEU A 809 -39.38 -3.58 -1.32
CA LEU A 809 -38.30 -2.63 -1.05
C LEU A 809 -36.99 -3.04 -1.75
N PHE A 810 -36.65 -4.33 -1.78
CA PHE A 810 -35.47 -4.83 -2.51
C PHE A 810 -35.60 -4.64 -4.03
N HIS A 811 -36.79 -4.87 -4.61
CA HIS A 811 -37.05 -4.58 -6.02
C HIS A 811 -36.95 -3.09 -6.35
N PHE A 812 -37.47 -2.21 -5.48
CA PHE A 812 -37.30 -0.76 -5.62
C PHE A 812 -35.81 -0.38 -5.64
N TYR A 813 -35.03 -0.88 -4.67
CA TYR A 813 -33.60 -0.59 -4.56
C TYR A 813 -32.83 -0.99 -5.84
N LYS A 814 -33.12 -2.20 -6.36
CA LYS A 814 -32.50 -2.71 -7.59
C LYS A 814 -32.87 -1.88 -8.83
N LEU A 815 -34.12 -1.43 -8.95
CA LEU A 815 -34.58 -0.59 -10.05
C LEU A 815 -33.92 0.79 -9.99
N THR A 816 -33.96 1.45 -8.83
CA THR A 816 -33.43 2.80 -8.62
C THR A 816 -31.92 2.86 -8.79
N LEU A 817 -31.17 1.84 -8.33
CA LEU A 817 -29.73 1.73 -8.62
C LEU A 817 -29.42 1.51 -10.11
N SER A 818 -30.21 0.69 -10.80
CA SER A 818 -30.05 0.46 -12.24
C SER A 818 -30.35 1.73 -13.06
N GLN A 819 -31.30 2.55 -12.62
CA GLN A 819 -31.58 3.86 -13.20
C GLN A 819 -30.44 4.84 -12.91
N CYS A 820 -30.03 5.02 -11.66
CA CYS A 820 -28.96 5.96 -11.29
C CYS A 820 -27.64 5.66 -12.03
N ALA A 821 -27.23 4.39 -12.06
CA ALA A 821 -25.99 3.96 -12.72
C ALA A 821 -25.99 4.10 -14.27
N LYS A 822 -27.13 4.41 -14.90
CA LYS A 822 -27.21 4.82 -16.32
C LYS A 822 -27.03 6.32 -16.52
N LEU A 823 -27.29 7.11 -15.47
CA LEU A 823 -27.35 8.57 -15.51
C LEU A 823 -26.06 9.20 -14.94
N SER A 824 -25.43 8.54 -13.96
CA SER A 824 -24.23 9.02 -13.27
C SER A 824 -23.55 7.89 -12.47
N THR A 825 -22.23 7.81 -12.52
CA THR A 825 -21.40 6.86 -11.74
C THR A 825 -20.61 7.53 -10.60
N SER A 826 -20.70 8.86 -10.50
CA SER A 826 -19.97 9.75 -9.58
C SER A 826 -20.66 9.92 -8.19
N ASP A 827 -20.36 11.01 -7.47
CA ASP A 827 -20.91 11.36 -6.15
C ASP A 827 -22.45 11.25 -6.06
N ARG A 828 -23.19 11.40 -7.15
CA ARG A 828 -24.67 11.23 -7.17
C ARG A 828 -25.11 9.80 -6.84
N LEU A 829 -24.36 8.80 -7.29
CA LEU A 829 -24.62 7.39 -6.95
C LEU A 829 -24.26 7.09 -5.48
N LEU A 830 -23.26 7.78 -4.94
CA LEU A 830 -22.92 7.73 -3.52
C LEU A 830 -24.01 8.38 -2.64
N ASP A 831 -24.58 9.50 -3.07
CA ASP A 831 -25.68 10.16 -2.36
C ASP A 831 -26.96 9.30 -2.37
N LEU A 832 -27.27 8.64 -3.49
CA LEU A 832 -28.31 7.60 -3.51
C LEU A 832 -27.98 6.45 -2.54
N ALA A 833 -26.75 5.94 -2.52
CA ALA A 833 -26.36 4.85 -1.63
C ALA A 833 -26.57 5.18 -0.14
N LYS A 834 -26.26 6.43 0.28
CA LYS A 834 -26.58 6.93 1.64
C LYS A 834 -28.08 6.96 1.93
N THR A 835 -28.90 7.40 0.95
CA THR A 835 -30.36 7.38 1.06
C THR A 835 -30.89 5.95 1.24
N LEU A 836 -30.36 4.99 0.47
CA LEU A 836 -30.72 3.57 0.62
C LEU A 836 -30.30 3.03 2.00
N ALA A 837 -29.10 3.35 2.49
CA ALA A 837 -28.63 2.94 3.81
C ALA A 837 -29.56 3.44 4.94
N LYS A 838 -29.94 4.73 4.91
CA LYS A 838 -30.88 5.35 5.86
C LYS A 838 -32.20 4.57 5.97
N TYR A 839 -32.79 4.18 4.83
CA TYR A 839 -34.09 3.50 4.85
C TYR A 839 -34.00 2.00 5.20
N LEU A 840 -32.83 1.37 5.09
CA LEU A 840 -32.58 0.05 5.67
C LEU A 840 -32.60 0.13 7.21
N ASP A 841 -31.94 1.14 7.80
CA ASP A 841 -31.99 1.38 9.26
C ASP A 841 -33.42 1.70 9.73
N GLU A 842 -34.16 2.55 9.02
CA GLU A 842 -35.56 2.84 9.34
C GLU A 842 -36.45 1.59 9.22
N TYR A 843 -36.22 0.71 8.23
CA TYR A 843 -36.98 -0.54 8.09
C TYR A 843 -36.68 -1.51 9.25
N ALA A 844 -35.41 -1.69 9.62
CA ALA A 844 -35.02 -2.51 10.77
C ALA A 844 -35.65 -2.02 12.08
N GLN A 845 -35.63 -0.71 12.32
CA GLN A 845 -36.08 -0.10 13.58
C GLN A 845 -37.60 0.11 13.66
N GLN A 846 -38.24 0.64 12.62
CA GLN A 846 -39.64 1.06 12.66
C GLN A 846 -40.61 -0.04 12.22
N VAL A 847 -40.15 -1.00 11.41
CA VAL A 847 -40.98 -2.12 10.91
C VAL A 847 -40.66 -3.39 11.69
N LEU A 848 -39.46 -3.95 11.56
CA LEU A 848 -39.16 -5.29 12.11
C LEU A 848 -39.21 -5.34 13.65
N LEU A 849 -38.52 -4.43 14.35
CA LEU A 849 -38.58 -4.38 15.82
C LEU A 849 -39.97 -4.03 16.35
N HIS A 850 -40.79 -3.29 15.58
CA HIS A 850 -42.16 -2.98 15.97
C HIS A 850 -43.03 -4.24 16.06
N PHE A 851 -42.94 -5.16 15.08
CA PHE A 851 -43.67 -6.42 15.13
C PHE A 851 -43.26 -7.31 16.32
N LEU A 852 -41.96 -7.40 16.64
CA LEU A 852 -41.49 -8.12 17.84
C LEU A 852 -42.01 -7.51 19.15
N SER A 853 -42.33 -6.21 19.18
CA SER A 853 -42.86 -5.52 20.37
C SER A 853 -44.38 -5.63 20.56
N ARG A 854 -45.13 -6.14 19.57
CA ARG A 854 -46.60 -5.98 19.48
C ARG A 854 -47.43 -6.93 20.39
N GLY A 855 -46.80 -7.89 21.06
CA GLY A 855 -47.48 -9.07 21.63
C GLY A 855 -47.95 -9.04 23.10
N GLY A 856 -47.83 -7.93 23.82
CA GLY A 856 -48.31 -7.84 25.21
C GLY A 856 -47.66 -8.87 26.16
N ALA A 857 -48.43 -9.36 27.14
CA ALA A 857 -47.92 -10.22 28.23
C ALA A 857 -47.63 -11.69 27.83
N GLN A 858 -48.11 -12.15 26.67
CA GLN A 858 -47.87 -13.50 26.14
C GLN A 858 -46.84 -13.52 24.99
N GLY A 859 -46.46 -12.35 24.47
CA GLY A 859 -45.53 -12.21 23.35
C GLY A 859 -46.20 -12.37 21.97
N PRO A 860 -45.52 -11.98 20.88
CA PRO A 860 -46.04 -12.19 19.53
C PRO A 860 -46.10 -13.69 19.17
N PRO A 861 -46.96 -14.10 18.23
CA PRO A 861 -47.06 -15.50 17.84
C PRO A 861 -45.76 -16.00 17.19
N LEU A 862 -45.49 -17.30 17.30
CA LEU A 862 -44.23 -17.89 16.83
C LEU A 862 -43.97 -17.65 15.34
N GLN A 863 -45.02 -17.66 14.52
CA GLN A 863 -44.97 -17.42 13.07
C GLN A 863 -44.40 -16.02 12.77
N ASP A 864 -44.92 -14.96 13.42
CA ASP A 864 -44.45 -13.58 13.27
C ASP A 864 -42.96 -13.45 13.64
N ILE A 865 -42.53 -14.09 14.74
CA ILE A 865 -41.14 -14.05 15.20
C ILE A 865 -40.21 -14.71 14.17
N VAL A 866 -40.61 -15.87 13.61
CA VAL A 866 -39.85 -16.58 12.58
C VAL A 866 -39.80 -15.79 11.27
N MET A 867 -40.90 -15.16 10.84
CA MET A 867 -40.91 -14.28 9.66
C MET A 867 -39.99 -13.06 9.83
N VAL A 868 -40.02 -12.41 11.00
CA VAL A 868 -39.10 -11.29 11.28
C VAL A 868 -37.64 -11.75 11.28
N MET A 869 -37.34 -12.91 11.87
CA MET A 869 -35.99 -13.49 11.86
C MET A 869 -35.51 -13.83 10.44
N ASN A 870 -36.34 -14.49 9.63
CA ASN A 870 -36.06 -14.80 8.23
C ASN A 870 -35.85 -13.53 7.39
N THR A 871 -36.65 -12.49 7.65
CA THR A 871 -36.56 -11.20 6.93
C THR A 871 -35.31 -10.40 7.33
N ALA A 872 -34.92 -10.46 8.59
CA ALA A 872 -33.68 -9.86 9.08
C ALA A 872 -32.45 -10.57 8.48
N ASP A 873 -32.44 -11.90 8.41
CA ASP A 873 -31.39 -12.67 7.74
C ASP A 873 -31.32 -12.39 6.23
N PHE A 874 -32.48 -12.31 5.54
CA PHE A 874 -32.60 -11.90 4.15
C PHE A 874 -31.92 -10.55 3.92
N TRP A 875 -32.21 -9.55 4.75
CA TRP A 875 -31.61 -8.22 4.61
C TRP A 875 -30.13 -8.19 4.98
N SER A 876 -29.70 -8.89 6.03
CA SER A 876 -28.27 -8.99 6.38
C SER A 876 -27.45 -9.61 5.24
N THR A 877 -27.99 -10.62 4.57
CA THR A 877 -27.37 -11.24 3.38
C THR A 877 -27.39 -10.29 2.17
N ASN A 878 -28.53 -9.66 1.89
CA ASN A 878 -28.73 -8.83 0.70
C ASN A 878 -28.10 -7.44 0.79
N ALA A 879 -27.87 -6.88 1.98
CA ALA A 879 -27.15 -5.63 2.17
C ALA A 879 -25.70 -5.74 1.68
N ASN A 880 -25.02 -6.85 2.00
CA ASN A 880 -23.68 -7.15 1.50
C ASN A 880 -23.65 -7.29 -0.03
N GLN A 881 -24.65 -7.96 -0.62
CA GLN A 881 -24.77 -8.05 -2.09
C GLN A 881 -25.07 -6.69 -2.73
N LEU A 882 -25.84 -5.83 -2.07
CA LEU A 882 -26.16 -4.49 -2.53
C LEU A 882 -24.90 -3.61 -2.57
N GLU A 883 -24.09 -3.65 -1.50
CA GLU A 883 -22.79 -2.97 -1.41
C GLU A 883 -21.87 -3.35 -2.56
N GLU A 884 -21.71 -4.66 -2.82
CA GLU A 884 -20.88 -5.15 -3.94
C GLU A 884 -21.41 -4.69 -5.31
N ASN A 885 -22.73 -4.67 -5.49
CA ASN A 885 -23.37 -4.18 -6.72
C ASN A 885 -23.21 -2.67 -6.92
N ILE A 886 -23.18 -1.88 -5.84
CA ILE A 886 -22.89 -0.44 -5.89
C ILE A 886 -21.41 -0.22 -6.22
N ARG A 887 -20.48 -0.89 -5.52
CA ARG A 887 -19.03 -0.78 -5.78
C ARG A 887 -18.63 -1.18 -7.21
N LYS A 888 -19.35 -2.13 -7.83
CA LYS A 888 -19.16 -2.49 -9.25
C LYS A 888 -19.56 -1.40 -10.25
N ARG A 889 -20.42 -0.46 -9.85
CA ARG A 889 -21.03 0.56 -10.73
C ARG A 889 -20.55 1.99 -10.47
N ILE A 890 -19.95 2.23 -9.31
CA ILE A 890 -19.41 3.54 -8.93
C ILE A 890 -17.96 3.72 -9.42
N ASP A 891 -17.59 4.97 -9.66
CA ASP A 891 -16.24 5.37 -10.07
C ASP A 891 -15.18 4.86 -9.09
N PRO A 892 -13.96 4.48 -9.57
CA PRO A 892 -12.95 3.82 -8.74
C PRO A 892 -12.58 4.59 -7.46
N GLU A 893 -12.51 5.92 -7.54
CA GLU A 893 -12.13 6.83 -6.45
C GLU A 893 -13.17 6.87 -5.30
N LEU A 894 -14.41 6.43 -5.56
CA LEU A 894 -15.52 6.51 -4.61
C LEU A 894 -15.88 5.17 -3.97
N ARG A 895 -15.26 4.06 -4.40
CA ARG A 895 -15.60 2.68 -3.96
C ARG A 895 -15.41 2.46 -2.46
N ASP A 896 -14.38 3.07 -1.89
CA ASP A 896 -14.04 2.95 -0.47
C ASP A 896 -14.96 3.79 0.43
N ARG A 897 -15.76 4.71 -0.15
CA ARG A 897 -16.75 5.53 0.57
C ARG A 897 -18.13 4.86 0.67
N VAL A 898 -18.32 3.70 0.02
CA VAL A 898 -19.56 2.91 0.08
C VAL A 898 -19.37 1.79 1.10
N ASP A 899 -20.15 1.82 2.19
CA ASP A 899 -20.15 0.82 3.26
C ASP A 899 -21.59 0.64 3.76
N LEU A 900 -22.07 -0.61 3.80
CA LEU A 900 -23.37 -1.03 4.34
C LEU A 900 -23.23 -2.07 5.46
N SER A 901 -22.01 -2.32 5.95
CA SER A 901 -21.74 -3.26 7.05
C SER A 901 -22.58 -2.93 8.29
N SER A 902 -22.69 -1.64 8.64
CA SER A 902 -23.48 -1.20 9.80
C SER A 902 -24.97 -1.54 9.70
N GLN A 903 -25.54 -1.51 8.50
CA GLN A 903 -26.93 -1.92 8.25
C GLN A 903 -27.07 -3.45 8.31
N ALA A 904 -26.10 -4.20 7.77
CA ALA A 904 -26.08 -5.66 7.85
C ALA A 904 -26.00 -6.16 9.31
N ASP A 905 -25.21 -5.49 10.15
CA ASP A 905 -25.11 -5.72 11.59
C ASP A 905 -26.39 -5.33 12.35
N ALA A 906 -27.04 -4.22 11.96
CA ALA A 906 -28.32 -3.83 12.54
C ALA A 906 -29.39 -4.92 12.32
N PHE A 907 -29.47 -5.49 11.11
CA PHE A 907 -30.36 -6.62 10.83
C PHE A 907 -29.96 -7.90 11.60
N LEU A 908 -28.66 -8.19 11.75
CA LEU A 908 -28.21 -9.31 12.59
C LEU A 908 -28.65 -9.12 14.06
N GLY A 909 -28.62 -7.89 14.57
CA GLY A 909 -29.17 -7.51 15.87
C GLY A 909 -30.67 -7.77 15.99
N VAL A 910 -31.46 -7.47 14.95
CA VAL A 910 -32.90 -7.79 14.90
C VAL A 910 -33.13 -9.31 14.90
N ALA A 911 -32.35 -10.09 14.15
CA ALA A 911 -32.43 -11.55 14.17
C ALA A 911 -32.11 -12.11 15.58
N SER A 912 -31.13 -11.53 16.28
CA SER A 912 -30.82 -11.86 17.68
C SER A 912 -31.99 -11.58 18.63
N ALA A 913 -32.66 -10.42 18.46
CA ALA A 913 -33.84 -10.05 19.24
C ALA A 913 -35.01 -11.02 19.01
N ALA A 914 -35.20 -11.50 17.77
CA ALA A 914 -36.19 -12.52 17.45
C ALA A 914 -35.86 -13.87 18.13
N VAL A 915 -34.61 -14.32 18.12
CA VAL A 915 -34.18 -15.54 18.84
C VAL A 915 -34.45 -15.42 20.35
N LEU A 916 -34.19 -14.27 20.97
CA LEU A 916 -34.51 -14.04 22.38
C LEU A 916 -36.02 -14.00 22.65
N ALA A 917 -36.84 -13.54 21.71
CA ALA A 917 -38.29 -13.61 21.82
C ALA A 917 -38.81 -15.07 21.79
N LEU A 918 -38.20 -15.94 20.97
CA LEU A 918 -38.49 -17.39 20.99
C LEU A 918 -38.16 -18.01 22.35
N VAL A 919 -36.97 -17.71 22.92
CA VAL A 919 -36.56 -18.21 24.25
C VAL A 919 -37.55 -17.80 25.34
N ARG A 920 -37.96 -16.52 25.38
CA ARG A 920 -38.96 -16.02 26.33
C ARG A 920 -40.31 -16.74 26.24
N SER A 921 -40.70 -17.21 25.05
CA SER A 921 -41.92 -17.99 24.91
C SER A 921 -41.83 -19.36 25.61
N VAL A 922 -40.64 -19.97 25.68
CA VAL A 922 -40.39 -21.19 26.46
C VAL A 922 -40.36 -20.89 27.96
N GLU A 923 -39.73 -19.78 28.37
CA GLU A 923 -39.71 -19.35 29.78
C GLU A 923 -41.12 -19.15 30.35
N HIS A 924 -42.05 -18.63 29.54
CA HIS A 924 -43.44 -18.42 29.93
C HIS A 924 -44.15 -19.75 30.26
N GLU A 925 -44.03 -20.77 29.40
CA GLU A 925 -44.59 -22.11 29.64
C GLU A 925 -43.98 -22.76 30.89
N CYS A 926 -42.68 -22.54 31.14
CA CYS A 926 -41.98 -23.08 32.31
C CYS A 926 -42.42 -22.47 33.65
N ALA A 927 -43.15 -21.35 33.65
CA ALA A 927 -43.52 -20.63 34.88
C ALA A 927 -44.39 -21.47 35.84
N GLY A 928 -45.11 -22.48 35.33
CA GLY A 928 -45.86 -23.45 36.14
C GLY A 928 -44.93 -24.33 36.99
N ALA A 929 -43.98 -25.03 36.36
CA ALA A 929 -43.03 -25.90 37.03
C ALA A 929 -42.13 -25.15 38.03
N TRP A 930 -41.70 -23.93 37.69
CA TRP A 930 -40.97 -23.08 38.64
C TRP A 930 -41.80 -22.68 39.87
N ARG A 931 -43.13 -22.59 39.75
CA ARG A 931 -44.02 -22.34 40.90
C ARG A 931 -44.16 -23.58 41.78
N GLU A 932 -44.24 -24.77 41.18
CA GLU A 932 -44.26 -26.05 41.90
C GLU A 932 -42.98 -26.22 42.73
N MET A 933 -41.81 -26.04 42.11
CA MET A 933 -40.50 -26.12 42.77
C MET A 933 -40.40 -25.26 44.04
N ARG A 934 -40.93 -24.02 44.00
CA ARG A 934 -40.91 -23.10 45.15
C ARG A 934 -41.91 -23.48 46.26
N ASN A 935 -42.92 -24.27 45.94
CA ASN A 935 -43.94 -24.72 46.89
C ASN A 935 -43.60 -26.07 47.55
N THR A 936 -42.63 -26.83 47.00
CA THR A 936 -42.13 -28.07 47.58
C THR A 936 -41.50 -27.85 48.96
N ASN A 937 -41.83 -28.71 49.94
CA ASN A 937 -41.27 -28.62 51.28
C ASN A 937 -39.88 -29.29 51.38
N TRP A 938 -38.86 -28.60 50.86
CA TRP A 938 -37.45 -29.00 50.93
C TRP A 938 -36.91 -29.16 52.36
N GLY A 939 -37.61 -28.63 53.38
CA GLY A 939 -37.23 -28.75 54.78
C GLY A 939 -37.50 -30.12 55.42
N ALA A 940 -38.45 -30.88 54.89
CA ALA A 940 -38.94 -32.14 55.47
C ALA A 940 -38.53 -33.40 54.68
N MET A 941 -37.55 -33.28 53.79
CA MET A 941 -37.08 -34.38 52.93
C MET A 941 -36.06 -35.24 53.67
N GLU A 942 -36.40 -36.51 53.94
CA GLU A 942 -35.57 -37.47 54.67
C GLU A 942 -34.79 -38.45 53.76
N SER A 943 -35.22 -38.63 52.51
CA SER A 943 -34.57 -39.50 51.53
C SER A 943 -34.52 -38.87 50.13
N VAL A 944 -33.54 -39.30 49.33
CA VAL A 944 -33.34 -38.90 47.94
C VAL A 944 -34.02 -39.92 47.01
N GLY A 945 -34.60 -39.46 45.90
CA GLY A 945 -35.17 -40.27 44.82
C GLY A 945 -34.65 -39.87 43.44
N ASP A 946 -35.14 -40.52 42.38
CA ASP A 946 -34.56 -40.41 41.03
C ASP A 946 -34.68 -39.00 40.42
N GLN A 947 -35.86 -38.37 40.52
CA GLN A 947 -36.11 -36.98 40.10
C GLN A 947 -37.31 -36.39 40.86
N SER A 948 -37.30 -35.08 41.09
CA SER A 948 -38.46 -34.34 41.63
C SER A 948 -39.59 -34.19 40.60
N SER A 949 -40.85 -34.09 41.07
CA SER A 949 -42.04 -33.97 40.22
C SER A 949 -41.99 -32.79 39.24
N TYR A 950 -41.56 -31.62 39.73
CA TYR A 950 -41.45 -30.40 38.92
C TYR A 950 -40.47 -30.55 37.74
N VAL A 951 -39.47 -31.44 37.82
CA VAL A 951 -38.50 -31.68 36.73
C VAL A 951 -39.21 -32.34 35.55
N GLY A 952 -40.13 -33.27 35.81
CA GLY A 952 -40.94 -33.90 34.77
C GLY A 952 -41.86 -32.91 34.06
N GLU A 953 -42.47 -31.98 34.80
CA GLU A 953 -43.29 -30.91 34.23
C GLU A 953 -42.45 -29.91 33.43
N LEU A 954 -41.32 -29.47 34.00
CA LEU A 954 -40.39 -28.53 33.37
C LEU A 954 -39.85 -29.09 32.05
N LEU A 955 -39.40 -30.34 32.04
CA LEU A 955 -38.88 -30.97 30.82
C LEU A 955 -39.97 -31.18 29.77
N ARG A 956 -41.22 -31.46 30.16
CA ARG A 956 -42.34 -31.53 29.21
C ARG A 956 -42.63 -30.17 28.57
N ALA A 957 -42.69 -29.11 29.38
CA ALA A 957 -42.91 -27.74 28.90
C ALA A 957 -41.77 -27.25 27.99
N VAL A 958 -40.51 -27.46 28.41
CA VAL A 958 -39.33 -27.08 27.60
C VAL A 958 -39.31 -27.86 26.30
N ASN A 959 -39.40 -29.20 26.32
CA ASN A 959 -39.26 -30.01 25.12
C ASN A 959 -40.41 -29.76 24.14
N GLY A 960 -41.67 -29.75 24.60
CA GLY A 960 -42.82 -29.53 23.72
C GLY A 960 -42.83 -28.16 23.05
N ARG A 961 -42.39 -27.10 23.75
CA ARG A 961 -42.27 -25.76 23.15
C ARG A 961 -41.01 -25.63 22.27
N ALA A 962 -39.90 -26.26 22.64
CA ALA A 962 -38.68 -26.27 21.83
C ALA A 962 -38.85 -27.04 20.52
N GLU A 963 -39.55 -28.18 20.53
CA GLU A 963 -39.89 -28.97 19.35
C GLU A 963 -40.70 -28.14 18.34
N ALA A 964 -41.81 -27.53 18.81
CA ALA A 964 -42.64 -26.63 17.99
C ALA A 964 -41.89 -25.40 17.44
N ILE A 965 -40.84 -24.92 18.12
CA ILE A 965 -39.99 -23.82 17.63
C ILE A 965 -38.97 -24.33 16.61
N LEU A 966 -38.32 -25.46 16.89
CA LEU A 966 -37.23 -26.00 16.06
C LEU A 966 -37.70 -26.62 14.74
N GLU A 967 -38.97 -27.02 14.66
CA GLU A 967 -39.66 -27.37 13.41
C GLU A 967 -39.85 -26.13 12.50
N LEU A 968 -40.16 -24.97 13.08
CA LEU A 968 -40.38 -23.71 12.36
C LEU A 968 -39.06 -22.99 12.00
N VAL A 969 -38.02 -23.12 12.83
CA VAL A 969 -36.71 -22.50 12.60
C VAL A 969 -35.87 -23.35 11.65
N VAL A 970 -35.95 -23.09 10.35
CA VAL A 970 -35.28 -23.90 9.29
C VAL A 970 -33.75 -23.79 9.29
N LYS A 971 -33.18 -22.65 9.73
CA LYS A 971 -31.72 -22.43 9.65
C LYS A 971 -31.00 -22.88 10.91
N GLN A 972 -30.11 -23.87 10.76
CA GLN A 972 -29.27 -24.46 11.81
C GLN A 972 -28.58 -23.43 12.72
N GLN A 973 -28.13 -22.29 12.18
CA GLN A 973 -27.46 -21.24 12.96
C GLN A 973 -28.38 -20.59 14.02
N TYR A 974 -29.66 -20.36 13.67
CA TYR A 974 -30.64 -19.80 14.59
C TYR A 974 -31.22 -20.86 15.52
N ALA A 975 -31.43 -22.09 15.03
CA ALA A 975 -31.75 -23.24 15.89
C ALA A 975 -30.68 -23.45 16.98
N ARG A 976 -29.39 -23.37 16.60
CA ARG A 976 -28.26 -23.45 17.53
C ARG A 976 -28.23 -22.28 18.52
N ALA A 977 -28.41 -21.05 18.03
CA ALA A 977 -28.43 -19.86 18.88
C ALA A 977 -29.60 -19.88 19.87
N PHE A 978 -30.77 -20.35 19.45
CA PHE A 978 -31.94 -20.57 20.32
C PHE A 978 -31.62 -21.57 21.43
N CYS A 979 -31.12 -22.77 21.11
CA CYS A 979 -30.78 -23.78 22.11
C CYS A 979 -29.71 -23.32 23.10
N ASP A 980 -28.65 -22.63 22.64
CA ASP A 980 -27.61 -22.09 23.53
C ASP A 980 -28.15 -21.02 24.48
N ASN A 981 -28.97 -20.08 23.98
CA ASN A 981 -29.58 -19.04 24.83
C ASN A 981 -30.61 -19.64 25.79
N LEU A 982 -31.42 -20.61 25.35
CA LEU A 982 -32.41 -21.29 26.19
C LEU A 982 -31.75 -21.97 27.39
N VAL A 983 -30.65 -22.70 27.19
CA VAL A 983 -29.95 -23.38 28.30
C VAL A 983 -29.33 -22.38 29.29
N ASP A 984 -28.79 -21.25 28.83
CA ASP A 984 -28.23 -20.22 29.72
C ASP A 984 -29.31 -19.46 30.52
N HIS A 985 -30.49 -19.24 29.91
CA HIS A 985 -31.68 -18.71 30.59
C HIS A 985 -32.23 -19.72 31.60
N MET A 986 -32.38 -21.00 31.23
CA MET A 986 -32.84 -22.05 32.14
C MET A 986 -31.91 -22.24 33.35
N ALA A 987 -30.58 -22.23 33.16
CA ALA A 987 -29.62 -22.31 34.25
C ALA A 987 -29.71 -21.11 35.20
N SER A 988 -29.89 -19.90 34.63
CA SER A 988 -30.06 -18.66 35.41
C SER A 988 -31.39 -18.65 36.18
N ALA A 989 -32.48 -19.11 35.56
CA ALA A 989 -33.79 -19.28 36.17
C ALA A 989 -33.76 -20.32 37.30
N TYR A 990 -33.04 -21.44 37.13
CA TYR A 990 -32.93 -22.47 38.16
C TYR A 990 -32.22 -21.91 39.41
N ILE A 991 -31.09 -21.21 39.26
CA ILE A 991 -30.41 -20.52 40.37
C ILE A 991 -31.35 -19.52 41.07
N ALA A 992 -32.10 -18.72 40.31
CA ALA A 992 -33.04 -17.75 40.88
C ALA A 992 -34.20 -18.39 41.65
N ASN A 993 -34.61 -19.62 41.31
CA ASN A 993 -35.64 -20.37 42.03
C ASN A 993 -35.08 -21.13 43.26
N ILE A 994 -33.87 -21.70 43.19
CA ILE A 994 -33.19 -22.31 44.35
C ILE A 994 -33.11 -21.29 45.51
N VAL A 995 -32.77 -20.03 45.20
CA VAL A 995 -32.68 -18.92 46.16
C VAL A 995 -33.99 -18.61 46.91
N GLN A 996 -35.13 -18.98 46.33
CA GLN A 996 -36.47 -18.76 46.92
C GLN A 996 -36.95 -19.98 47.72
N CYS A 997 -36.33 -21.15 47.54
CA CYS A 997 -36.64 -22.36 48.28
C CYS A 997 -35.94 -22.30 49.65
N LYS A 998 -36.66 -21.95 50.72
CA LYS A 998 -36.13 -21.89 52.09
C LYS A 998 -37.04 -22.69 53.05
N PRO A 999 -36.51 -23.60 53.87
CA PRO A 999 -35.11 -24.02 54.01
C PRO A 999 -34.69 -25.12 53.01
N VAL A 1000 -33.39 -25.18 52.67
CA VAL A 1000 -32.78 -26.30 51.93
C VAL A 1000 -31.94 -27.16 52.89
N THR A 1001 -32.31 -28.43 53.06
CA THR A 1001 -31.53 -29.42 53.83
C THR A 1001 -30.41 -30.04 52.97
N GLU A 1002 -29.57 -30.86 53.60
CA GLU A 1002 -28.50 -31.61 52.90
C GLU A 1002 -29.08 -32.58 51.88
N VAL A 1003 -30.11 -33.34 52.28
CA VAL A 1003 -30.85 -34.28 51.42
C VAL A 1003 -31.55 -33.55 50.28
N ALA A 1004 -32.13 -32.36 50.53
CA ALA A 1004 -32.71 -31.53 49.48
C ALA A 1004 -31.65 -31.01 48.49
N ALA A 1005 -30.46 -30.62 48.96
CA ALA A 1005 -29.37 -30.20 48.08
C ALA A 1005 -28.85 -31.37 47.21
N GLU A 1006 -28.85 -32.59 47.74
CA GLU A 1006 -28.56 -33.83 46.98
C GLU A 1006 -29.62 -34.11 45.91
N GLN A 1007 -30.91 -34.01 46.25
CA GLN A 1007 -32.00 -34.15 45.28
C GLN A 1007 -31.89 -33.09 44.16
N MET A 1008 -31.64 -31.82 44.51
CA MET A 1008 -31.48 -30.74 43.52
C MET A 1008 -30.27 -30.94 42.60
N LEU A 1009 -29.22 -31.64 43.05
CA LEU A 1009 -28.07 -32.02 42.22
C LEU A 1009 -28.42 -33.15 41.24
N LEU A 1010 -29.26 -34.12 41.64
CA LEU A 1010 -29.80 -35.13 40.73
C LEU A 1010 -30.77 -34.51 39.71
N ASP A 1011 -31.68 -33.65 40.17
CA ASP A 1011 -32.59 -32.89 39.31
C ASP A 1011 -31.80 -32.07 38.28
N LYS A 1012 -30.71 -31.41 38.70
CA LYS A 1012 -29.76 -30.72 37.81
C LYS A 1012 -29.12 -31.69 36.80
N TYR A 1013 -28.74 -32.90 37.20
CA TYR A 1013 -28.15 -33.90 36.30
C TYR A 1013 -29.16 -34.37 35.24
N VAL A 1014 -30.39 -34.68 35.65
CA VAL A 1014 -31.49 -35.06 34.75
C VAL A 1014 -31.79 -33.93 33.74
N MET A 1015 -31.91 -32.68 34.21
CA MET A 1015 -32.07 -31.52 33.34
C MET A 1015 -30.89 -31.34 32.36
N THR A 1016 -29.65 -31.52 32.83
CA THR A 1016 -28.46 -31.43 31.96
C THR A 1016 -28.52 -32.47 30.85
N LYS A 1017 -28.86 -33.72 31.19
CA LYS A 1017 -28.98 -34.83 30.23
C LYS A 1017 -30.12 -34.64 29.23
N ALA A 1018 -31.25 -34.07 29.65
CA ALA A 1018 -32.33 -33.71 28.74
C ALA A 1018 -31.91 -32.56 27.79
N PHE A 1019 -31.25 -31.53 28.31
CA PHE A 1019 -30.83 -30.37 27.53
C PHE A 1019 -29.74 -30.68 26.49
N GLU A 1020 -28.92 -31.71 26.71
CA GLU A 1020 -27.99 -32.24 25.69
C GLU A 1020 -28.71 -32.68 24.39
N GLY A 1021 -29.98 -33.07 24.48
CA GLY A 1021 -30.83 -33.51 23.36
C GLY A 1021 -31.64 -32.41 22.66
N LEU A 1022 -31.63 -31.15 23.15
CA LEU A 1022 -32.50 -30.11 22.57
C LEU A 1022 -32.27 -29.87 21.07
N LEU A 1023 -31.02 -29.96 20.60
CA LEU A 1023 -30.71 -29.71 19.20
C LEU A 1023 -31.12 -30.87 18.25
N SER A 1024 -31.41 -32.07 18.77
CA SER A 1024 -31.90 -33.17 17.90
C SER A 1024 -33.36 -32.99 17.46
N PHE A 1025 -34.16 -32.13 18.10
CA PHE A 1025 -35.50 -31.77 17.61
C PHE A 1025 -35.47 -30.99 16.28
N HIS A 1026 -34.32 -30.44 15.89
CA HIS A 1026 -34.13 -29.79 14.58
C HIS A 1026 -33.70 -30.77 13.47
N SER A 1027 -33.24 -31.98 13.83
CA SER A 1027 -32.91 -33.02 12.85
C SER A 1027 -34.19 -33.59 12.25
N LYS A 1028 -34.33 -33.53 10.92
CA LYS A 1028 -35.50 -34.09 10.21
C LYS A 1028 -35.68 -35.57 10.58
N ALA A 1029 -36.90 -35.95 10.89
CA ALA A 1029 -37.27 -37.31 11.31
C ALA A 1029 -36.77 -38.37 10.30
N GLY A 1030 -35.68 -39.05 10.64
CA GLY A 1030 -35.01 -40.02 9.77
C GLY A 1030 -33.49 -40.11 10.01
N GLU A 1031 -32.82 -38.99 10.27
CA GLU A 1031 -31.38 -38.96 10.56
C GLU A 1031 -31.14 -38.68 12.06
N ALA A 1032 -30.96 -39.76 12.83
CA ALA A 1032 -30.57 -39.68 14.25
C ALA A 1032 -29.10 -39.28 14.40
N GLN A 1033 -28.78 -38.05 14.01
CA GLN A 1033 -27.44 -37.50 14.12
C GLN A 1033 -27.15 -37.13 15.59
N ALA A 1034 -26.08 -37.69 16.15
CA ALA A 1034 -25.71 -37.44 17.55
C ALA A 1034 -25.51 -35.94 17.81
N PRO A 1035 -25.97 -35.39 18.95
CA PRO A 1035 -25.88 -33.96 19.23
C PRO A 1035 -24.42 -33.48 19.16
N PRO A 1036 -24.13 -32.34 18.51
CA PRO A 1036 -22.76 -31.86 18.33
C PRO A 1036 -21.99 -31.81 19.65
N ALA A 1037 -20.78 -32.36 19.68
CA ALA A 1037 -19.97 -32.41 20.90
C ALA A 1037 -19.66 -31.00 21.49
N SER A 1038 -19.69 -29.95 20.67
CA SER A 1038 -19.61 -28.55 21.11
C SER A 1038 -20.87 -28.06 21.82
N PHE A 1039 -22.06 -28.58 21.47
CA PHE A 1039 -23.32 -28.32 22.20
C PHE A 1039 -23.27 -28.99 23.57
N VAL A 1040 -23.03 -30.30 23.61
CA VAL A 1040 -22.98 -31.10 24.84
C VAL A 1040 -21.98 -30.51 25.86
N LYS A 1041 -20.79 -30.09 25.40
CA LYS A 1041 -19.79 -29.41 26.25
C LYS A 1041 -20.28 -28.05 26.77
N ARG A 1042 -20.97 -27.25 25.96
CA ARG A 1042 -21.53 -25.94 26.36
C ARG A 1042 -22.67 -26.12 27.36
N VAL A 1043 -23.61 -27.04 27.11
CA VAL A 1043 -24.71 -27.39 28.03
C VAL A 1043 -24.15 -27.82 29.39
N ALA A 1044 -23.19 -28.76 29.42
CA ALA A 1044 -22.54 -29.19 30.65
C ALA A 1044 -21.82 -28.03 31.37
N HIS A 1045 -21.10 -27.18 30.64
CA HIS A 1045 -20.41 -26.02 31.22
C HIS A 1045 -21.39 -25.02 31.86
N THR A 1046 -22.47 -24.66 31.15
CA THR A 1046 -23.51 -23.75 31.64
C THR A 1046 -24.25 -24.33 32.84
N MET A 1047 -24.66 -25.60 32.81
CA MET A 1047 -25.34 -26.24 33.95
C MET A 1047 -24.41 -26.43 35.16
N ASN A 1048 -23.10 -26.58 34.95
CA ASN A 1048 -22.11 -26.62 36.04
C ASN A 1048 -21.95 -25.28 36.78
N ARG A 1049 -22.54 -24.18 36.29
CA ARG A 1049 -22.64 -22.91 37.07
C ARG A 1049 -23.45 -23.08 38.37
N ILE A 1050 -24.30 -24.11 38.45
CA ILE A 1050 -25.18 -24.37 39.60
C ILE A 1050 -24.46 -25.16 40.71
N ASP A 1051 -23.47 -25.99 40.33
CA ASP A 1051 -22.71 -26.85 41.23
C ASP A 1051 -22.15 -26.15 42.49
N PRO A 1052 -21.51 -24.96 42.41
CA PRO A 1052 -20.97 -24.28 43.59
C PRO A 1052 -22.00 -23.99 44.68
N LEU A 1053 -23.22 -23.63 44.30
CA LEU A 1053 -24.29 -23.28 45.23
C LEU A 1053 -24.78 -24.54 45.96
N LEU A 1054 -25.15 -25.57 45.20
CA LEU A 1054 -25.72 -26.80 45.76
C LEU A 1054 -24.69 -27.61 46.56
N LYS A 1055 -23.43 -27.72 46.09
CA LYS A 1055 -22.36 -28.40 46.83
C LYS A 1055 -22.02 -27.71 48.16
N THR A 1056 -22.15 -26.39 48.23
CA THR A 1056 -21.99 -25.67 49.51
C THR A 1056 -23.16 -25.98 50.47
N LEU A 1057 -24.39 -26.06 49.97
CA LEU A 1057 -25.57 -26.39 50.78
C LEU A 1057 -25.57 -27.84 51.30
N GLN A 1058 -24.96 -28.77 50.55
CA GLN A 1058 -24.79 -30.17 50.91
C GLN A 1058 -23.89 -30.38 52.15
N VAL A 1059 -22.95 -29.46 52.44
CA VAL A 1059 -21.99 -29.64 53.55
C VAL A 1059 -22.64 -29.40 54.91
N ARG A 1060 -22.38 -30.30 55.88
CA ARG A 1060 -22.92 -30.23 57.24
C ARG A 1060 -22.50 -28.95 57.97
N PRO A 1061 -23.40 -28.33 58.77
CA PRO A 1061 -23.08 -27.15 59.57
C PRO A 1061 -22.33 -27.50 60.87
N SER A 1062 -22.14 -28.78 61.16
CA SER A 1062 -21.34 -29.30 62.28
C SER A 1062 -20.43 -30.42 61.75
N PRO A 1063 -19.09 -30.33 61.93
CA PRO A 1063 -18.35 -29.25 62.58
C PRO A 1063 -18.39 -27.92 61.80
N PRO A 1064 -18.41 -26.76 62.49
CA PRO A 1064 -18.64 -25.45 61.87
C PRO A 1064 -17.55 -25.01 60.88
N GLU A 1065 -16.32 -25.46 61.07
CA GLU A 1065 -15.18 -25.19 60.18
C GLU A 1065 -15.42 -25.75 58.76
N GLY A 1066 -16.12 -26.89 58.65
CA GLY A 1066 -16.36 -27.55 57.37
C GLY A 1066 -17.22 -26.73 56.42
N LEU A 1067 -18.28 -26.07 56.92
CA LEU A 1067 -19.16 -25.23 56.11
C LEU A 1067 -18.47 -23.93 55.66
N VAL A 1068 -17.67 -23.32 56.54
CA VAL A 1068 -16.84 -22.14 56.23
C VAL A 1068 -15.83 -22.48 55.12
N GLN A 1069 -15.13 -23.61 55.25
CA GLN A 1069 -14.16 -24.07 54.24
C GLN A 1069 -14.84 -24.42 52.91
N ALA A 1070 -16.01 -25.08 52.92
CA ALA A 1070 -16.76 -25.40 51.71
C ALA A 1070 -17.19 -24.15 50.93
N TYR A 1071 -17.68 -23.11 51.62
CA TYR A 1071 -18.02 -21.83 50.98
C TYR A 1071 -16.80 -21.15 50.33
N LEU A 1072 -15.67 -21.13 51.03
CA LEU A 1072 -14.40 -20.55 50.54
C LEU A 1072 -13.81 -21.33 49.35
N ILE A 1073 -14.07 -22.64 49.24
CA ILE A 1073 -13.62 -23.48 48.11
C ILE A 1073 -14.56 -23.38 46.90
N HIS A 1074 -15.88 -23.45 47.12
CA HIS A 1074 -16.84 -23.58 46.04
C HIS A 1074 -17.31 -22.22 45.49
N ILE A 1075 -17.67 -21.28 46.37
CA ILE A 1075 -18.19 -19.96 45.98
C ILE A 1075 -17.07 -18.92 45.90
N ALA A 1076 -16.01 -19.09 46.70
CA ALA A 1076 -14.75 -18.34 46.63
C ALA A 1076 -14.90 -16.81 46.68
N ASP A 1077 -15.83 -16.33 47.51
CA ASP A 1077 -16.22 -14.94 47.69
C ASP A 1077 -15.81 -14.42 49.08
N ARG A 1078 -15.46 -13.13 49.19
CA ARG A 1078 -15.15 -12.44 50.46
C ARG A 1078 -16.37 -11.76 51.10
N SER A 1079 -17.52 -11.78 50.44
CA SER A 1079 -18.74 -11.05 50.82
C SER A 1079 -19.52 -11.69 51.98
N ASP A 1080 -19.43 -11.06 53.17
CA ASP A 1080 -20.18 -11.45 54.39
C ASP A 1080 -21.70 -11.50 54.16
N VAL A 1081 -22.22 -10.63 53.26
CA VAL A 1081 -23.64 -10.59 52.87
C VAL A 1081 -24.04 -11.84 52.10
N ASN A 1082 -23.17 -12.33 51.21
CA ASN A 1082 -23.43 -13.53 50.43
C ASN A 1082 -23.31 -14.78 51.31
N PHE A 1083 -22.32 -14.86 52.20
CA PHE A 1083 -22.18 -15.98 53.13
C PHE A 1083 -23.39 -16.06 54.09
N LYS A 1084 -23.82 -14.94 54.68
CA LYS A 1084 -25.02 -14.89 55.52
C LYS A 1084 -26.28 -15.41 54.81
N LYS A 1085 -26.45 -15.11 53.51
CA LYS A 1085 -27.59 -15.61 52.74
C LYS A 1085 -27.54 -17.12 52.47
N ILE A 1086 -26.35 -17.72 52.37
CA ILE A 1086 -26.19 -19.19 52.35
C ILE A 1086 -26.60 -19.79 53.70
N LEU A 1087 -26.22 -19.16 54.82
CA LEU A 1087 -26.67 -19.60 56.16
C LEU A 1087 -28.19 -19.48 56.35
N ASP A 1088 -28.82 -18.45 55.77
CA ASP A 1088 -30.27 -18.27 55.75
C ASP A 1088 -30.98 -19.27 54.81
N LEU A 1089 -30.34 -19.69 53.71
CA LEU A 1089 -30.86 -20.75 52.81
C LEU A 1089 -30.87 -22.12 53.51
N LYS A 1090 -29.81 -22.44 54.26
CA LYS A 1090 -29.68 -23.66 55.06
C LYS A 1090 -30.42 -23.59 56.41
N ALA A 1091 -31.05 -22.46 56.73
CA ALA A 1091 -31.77 -22.17 57.98
C ALA A 1091 -31.00 -22.51 59.28
N VAL A 1092 -29.71 -22.17 59.30
CA VAL A 1092 -28.87 -22.28 60.51
C VAL A 1092 -29.43 -21.38 61.62
N ARG A 1093 -29.41 -21.84 62.88
CA ARG A 1093 -29.98 -21.08 64.02
C ARG A 1093 -29.22 -19.77 64.20
N LYS A 1094 -29.93 -18.69 64.56
CA LYS A 1094 -29.33 -17.35 64.74
C LYS A 1094 -28.18 -17.30 65.76
N GLN A 1095 -28.14 -18.21 66.74
CA GLN A 1095 -27.04 -18.34 67.70
C GLN A 1095 -25.78 -18.90 67.02
N ASP A 1096 -25.93 -19.96 66.23
CA ASP A 1096 -24.82 -20.62 65.52
C ASP A 1096 -24.32 -19.77 64.32
N GLN A 1097 -25.20 -18.98 63.70
CA GLN A 1097 -24.85 -18.04 62.63
C GLN A 1097 -23.78 -17.01 63.07
N ALA A 1098 -23.84 -16.50 64.30
CA ALA A 1098 -22.89 -15.51 64.80
C ALA A 1098 -21.46 -16.09 64.89
N HIS A 1099 -21.35 -17.32 65.40
CA HIS A 1099 -20.08 -18.04 65.52
C HIS A 1099 -19.51 -18.41 64.13
N LEU A 1100 -20.36 -18.83 63.19
CA LEU A 1100 -19.94 -19.13 61.81
C LEU A 1100 -19.44 -17.87 61.06
N LEU A 1101 -20.05 -16.70 61.30
CA LEU A 1101 -19.58 -15.43 60.73
C LEU A 1101 -18.23 -15.00 61.30
N GLU A 1102 -17.98 -15.22 62.59
CA GLU A 1102 -16.68 -14.99 63.23
C GLU A 1102 -15.60 -15.93 62.66
N LEU A 1103 -15.89 -17.23 62.58
CA LEU A 1103 -14.99 -18.21 61.96
C LEU A 1103 -14.72 -17.91 60.48
N PHE A 1104 -15.72 -17.42 59.73
CA PHE A 1104 -15.54 -16.97 58.34
C PHE A 1104 -14.60 -15.77 58.25
N GLY A 1105 -14.76 -14.75 59.11
CA GLY A 1105 -13.82 -13.63 59.18
C GLY A 1105 -12.38 -14.07 59.43
N ILE A 1106 -12.18 -14.96 60.41
CA ILE A 1106 -10.85 -15.51 60.75
C ILE A 1106 -10.22 -16.26 59.56
N HIS A 1107 -10.99 -17.05 58.82
CA HIS A 1107 -10.48 -17.80 57.66
C HIS A 1107 -10.29 -16.92 56.40
N ARG A 1108 -11.16 -15.93 56.18
CA ARG A 1108 -11.09 -14.94 55.09
C ARG A 1108 -9.83 -14.06 55.18
N ASP A 1109 -9.43 -13.75 56.41
CA ASP A 1109 -8.30 -12.85 56.71
C ASP A 1109 -6.99 -13.65 56.97
N SER A 1110 -7.03 -14.98 56.81
CA SER A 1110 -5.86 -15.87 56.89
C SER A 1110 -4.95 -15.77 55.66
N LYS A 1111 -3.63 -15.79 55.90
CA LYS A 1111 -2.58 -15.70 54.85
C LYS A 1111 -2.66 -16.77 53.76
N ALA A 1112 -3.40 -17.87 53.96
CA ALA A 1112 -3.58 -18.93 52.97
C ALA A 1112 -4.51 -18.56 51.80
N HIS A 1113 -5.41 -17.59 52.00
CA HIS A 1113 -6.45 -17.21 51.04
C HIS A 1113 -6.22 -15.86 50.36
N ASP A 1114 -5.12 -15.18 50.68
CA ASP A 1114 -4.85 -13.86 50.15
C ASP A 1114 -4.62 -13.90 48.62
N GLY A 1115 -5.23 -12.96 47.91
CA GLY A 1115 -5.25 -12.91 46.44
C GLY A 1115 -6.07 -13.97 45.70
N LYS A 1116 -6.71 -14.96 46.36
CA LYS A 1116 -7.45 -16.05 45.69
C LYS A 1116 -8.99 -15.92 45.67
N LEU A 1117 -9.55 -15.03 46.48
CA LEU A 1117 -11.01 -14.87 46.63
C LEU A 1117 -11.52 -13.62 45.89
N ALA A 1118 -12.66 -13.73 45.22
CA ALA A 1118 -13.33 -12.61 44.54
C ALA A 1118 -14.01 -11.66 45.54
N GLN A 1119 -14.20 -10.39 45.16
CA GLN A 1119 -14.86 -9.39 46.02
C GLN A 1119 -16.38 -9.60 46.15
N ASN A 1120 -17.03 -10.06 45.09
CA ASN A 1120 -18.42 -10.53 45.03
C ASN A 1120 -18.52 -11.52 43.87
N SER A 1121 -19.07 -12.71 44.08
CA SER A 1121 -19.25 -13.71 43.02
C SER A 1121 -20.53 -13.44 42.22
N PRO A 1122 -20.47 -13.32 40.87
CA PRO A 1122 -21.65 -13.00 40.06
C PRO A 1122 -22.73 -14.09 40.08
N LEU A 1123 -22.38 -15.32 40.51
CA LEU A 1123 -23.33 -16.41 40.78
C LEU A 1123 -24.42 -16.03 41.78
N LEU A 1124 -24.11 -15.13 42.72
CA LEU A 1124 -25.02 -14.73 43.78
C LEU A 1124 -25.67 -13.34 43.52
N THR A 1125 -25.49 -12.75 42.34
CA THR A 1125 -26.20 -11.50 41.97
C THR A 1125 -27.73 -11.58 42.13
N PRO A 1126 -28.42 -12.70 41.81
CA PRO A 1126 -29.87 -12.83 42.05
C PRO A 1126 -30.27 -12.73 43.53
N LEU A 1127 -29.36 -13.02 44.47
CA LEU A 1127 -29.61 -12.89 45.91
C LEU A 1127 -29.66 -11.44 46.41
N LEU A 1128 -29.17 -10.46 45.63
CA LEU A 1128 -29.20 -9.05 46.02
C LEU A 1128 -30.56 -8.38 45.73
N ALA A 1129 -31.35 -8.91 44.80
CA ALA A 1129 -32.61 -8.29 44.36
C ALA A 1129 -33.83 -8.58 45.25
N SER A 1130 -33.77 -9.59 46.13
CA SER A 1130 -34.96 -10.18 46.77
C SER A 1130 -35.29 -9.71 48.20
N GLN A 1131 -34.61 -8.68 48.72
CA GLN A 1131 -34.68 -8.35 50.16
C GLN A 1131 -35.04 -6.88 50.51
N SER A 1132 -35.63 -6.12 49.60
CA SER A 1132 -36.04 -4.71 49.81
C SER A 1132 -37.49 -4.51 50.31
N MET A 1133 -38.13 -5.53 50.90
CA MET A 1133 -39.48 -5.42 51.50
C MET A 1133 -39.62 -6.25 52.79
N SER A 1134 -39.35 -5.66 53.96
CA SER A 1134 -40.14 -5.81 55.21
C SER A 1134 -39.45 -5.22 56.46
N GLY A 1135 -40.21 -4.43 57.24
CA GLY A 1135 -40.01 -4.25 58.68
C GLY A 1135 -39.28 -2.99 59.17
N GLY A 1136 -40.02 -2.06 59.79
CA GLY A 1136 -39.45 -0.95 60.58
C GLY A 1136 -40.36 0.28 60.67
N GLY A 1137 -41.32 0.30 61.61
CA GLY A 1137 -42.20 1.45 61.86
C GLY A 1137 -41.87 2.21 63.14
N GLY A 1138 -42.19 3.51 63.20
CA GLY A 1138 -42.08 4.30 64.44
C GLY A 1138 -42.32 5.81 64.28
N GLY A 1139 -43.55 6.27 64.57
CA GLY A 1139 -43.93 7.70 64.78
C GLY A 1139 -44.21 8.52 63.50
N GLY A 1140 -45.26 9.36 63.44
CA GLY A 1140 -46.40 9.53 64.36
C GLY A 1140 -47.25 10.78 64.05
N GLY A 1141 -48.58 10.63 64.05
CA GLY A 1141 -49.56 11.73 64.23
C GLY A 1141 -50.01 12.54 63.00
N GLY A 1142 -51.33 12.56 62.72
CA GLY A 1142 -51.97 13.53 61.82
C GLY A 1142 -53.30 13.07 61.20
N HIS A 1143 -54.44 13.59 61.69
CA HIS A 1143 -55.80 13.39 61.12
C HIS A 1143 -55.95 13.95 59.69
N GLY A 1144 -56.96 13.63 58.87
CA GLY A 1144 -58.16 12.76 58.99
C GLY A 1144 -58.79 12.61 57.58
N SER A 1145 -59.69 11.68 57.29
CA SER A 1145 -61.13 11.73 57.64
C SER A 1145 -61.83 10.36 57.44
N ILE A 1146 -63.04 10.20 57.95
CA ILE A 1146 -63.75 8.93 58.20
C ILE A 1146 -65.02 8.78 57.31
N GLY A 1147 -65.35 7.52 56.96
CA GLY A 1147 -66.64 7.08 56.39
C GLY A 1147 -66.58 6.77 54.88
N GLY A 1148 -66.86 5.57 54.36
CA GLY A 1148 -67.49 4.36 54.91
C GLY A 1148 -69.00 4.33 54.64
N ALA A 1149 -69.63 3.24 54.17
CA ALA A 1149 -69.17 1.95 53.64
C ALA A 1149 -70.27 1.39 52.68
N GLY A 1150 -69.94 0.71 51.58
CA GLY A 1150 -69.84 -0.76 51.48
C GLY A 1150 -70.77 -1.29 50.37
N ALA A 1151 -70.80 -2.57 49.96
CA ALA A 1151 -69.84 -3.67 50.06
C ALA A 1151 -70.35 -4.87 49.21
N VAL A 1152 -69.50 -5.55 48.43
CA VAL A 1152 -69.42 -7.02 48.08
C VAL A 1152 -68.31 -7.19 47.01
N ALA A 1153 -67.15 -7.81 47.29
CA ALA A 1153 -66.87 -9.26 47.39
C ALA A 1153 -66.88 -9.98 46.01
N GLY A 1154 -65.77 -9.99 45.26
CA GLY A 1154 -64.81 -11.12 45.13
C GLY A 1154 -64.41 -11.27 43.64
N VAL A 1155 -63.32 -11.90 43.18
CA VAL A 1155 -62.31 -12.81 43.78
C VAL A 1155 -60.92 -12.55 43.16
N ALA A 1156 -59.86 -12.94 43.86
CA ALA A 1156 -58.43 -12.71 43.63
C ALA A 1156 -57.85 -12.79 42.20
N GLY A 1157 -56.90 -11.88 41.91
CA GLY A 1157 -55.87 -12.01 40.86
C GLY A 1157 -54.51 -11.56 41.40
N ALA A 1158 -53.50 -12.44 41.39
CA ALA A 1158 -52.19 -12.19 42.01
C ALA A 1158 -51.14 -11.68 41.00
N SER A 1159 -50.30 -10.74 41.46
CA SER A 1159 -49.37 -9.93 40.68
C SER A 1159 -48.30 -10.71 39.89
N ILE A 1160 -48.05 -10.26 38.65
CA ILE A 1160 -46.84 -10.58 37.85
C ILE A 1160 -46.12 -9.25 37.60
N ASN A 1161 -44.91 -9.06 38.14
CA ASN A 1161 -44.21 -7.77 38.02
C ASN A 1161 -42.68 -7.87 38.21
N THR A 1162 -41.94 -8.41 37.23
CA THR A 1162 -40.47 -8.35 37.16
C THR A 1162 -39.94 -8.31 35.72
N ALA A 1163 -40.35 -7.32 34.92
CA ALA A 1163 -39.71 -6.98 33.63
C ALA A 1163 -39.89 -5.49 33.22
N SER A 1164 -40.42 -4.65 34.12
CA SER A 1164 -40.92 -3.30 33.84
C SER A 1164 -40.19 -2.20 34.62
N SER A 1165 -39.26 -2.55 35.53
CA SER A 1165 -38.55 -1.64 36.44
C SER A 1165 -37.18 -1.16 35.95
N ALA A 1166 -36.90 -1.26 34.65
CA ALA A 1166 -35.74 -0.64 34.00
C ALA A 1166 -36.11 0.48 33.00
N LEU A 1167 -37.40 0.81 32.85
CA LEU A 1167 -37.90 1.74 31.81
C LEU A 1167 -38.86 2.84 32.31
N SER A 1168 -39.02 3.05 33.61
CA SER A 1168 -40.02 3.98 34.18
C SER A 1168 -39.54 4.83 35.37
N ALA A 1169 -38.23 4.99 35.55
CA ALA A 1169 -37.63 5.79 36.63
C ALA A 1169 -36.82 7.02 36.14
N ALA A 1170 -37.40 7.80 35.23
CA ALA A 1170 -36.97 9.20 34.95
C ALA A 1170 -38.10 9.96 34.24
N GLY A 1171 -39.04 10.56 34.99
CA GLY A 1171 -40.23 11.12 34.38
C GLY A 1171 -41.10 12.05 35.23
N SER A 1172 -40.52 13.04 35.94
CA SER A 1172 -41.28 14.23 36.39
C SER A 1172 -40.42 15.34 37.04
N SER A 1173 -39.56 15.99 36.26
CA SER A 1173 -39.23 17.42 36.47
C SER A 1173 -38.52 18.00 35.24
N ALA A 1174 -39.27 18.74 34.43
CA ALA A 1174 -38.76 19.35 33.22
C ALA A 1174 -38.16 20.74 33.51
N THR A 1175 -36.84 20.88 33.36
CA THR A 1175 -36.13 22.08 32.81
C THR A 1175 -34.61 21.92 32.95
N ALA A 1176 -33.98 21.08 32.12
CA ALA A 1176 -32.57 21.17 31.65
C ALA A 1176 -32.10 19.85 31.02
N MET A 1177 -32.23 19.71 29.70
CA MET A 1177 -31.38 18.82 28.88
C MET A 1177 -31.64 19.10 27.40
N ALA A 1178 -30.88 20.04 26.83
CA ALA A 1178 -30.64 20.07 25.38
C ALA A 1178 -29.25 19.48 25.15
N GLY A 1179 -29.21 18.27 24.58
CA GLY A 1179 -27.96 17.56 24.25
C GLY A 1179 -27.79 16.25 25.01
N LEU A 1180 -28.12 15.15 24.34
CA LEU A 1180 -27.44 13.83 24.34
C LEU A 1180 -28.37 12.78 23.70
N GLN A 1181 -28.32 12.67 22.37
CA GLN A 1181 -28.83 11.48 21.67
C GLN A 1181 -27.76 10.39 21.72
N GLY A 1182 -27.99 9.34 22.51
CA GLY A 1182 -27.15 8.13 22.53
C GLY A 1182 -27.78 7.04 21.67
N LYS A 1183 -27.01 6.49 20.71
CA LYS A 1183 -27.44 5.36 19.87
C LYS A 1183 -27.60 4.08 20.70
N PHE A 1184 -28.53 3.22 20.28
CA PHE A 1184 -28.69 1.86 20.81
C PHE A 1184 -27.59 0.97 20.25
N ASP A 1185 -26.70 0.45 21.11
CA ASP A 1185 -25.47 -0.22 20.68
C ASP A 1185 -25.68 -1.73 20.46
N ALA A 1186 -26.27 -2.08 19.32
CA ALA A 1186 -26.59 -3.47 18.94
C ALA A 1186 -25.35 -4.32 18.59
N THR A 1187 -24.22 -3.67 18.31
CA THR A 1187 -22.94 -4.27 17.91
C THR A 1187 -22.45 -5.35 18.88
N SER A 1188 -22.47 -5.06 20.18
CA SER A 1188 -22.04 -5.95 21.27
C SER A 1188 -22.87 -7.25 21.38
N LEU A 1189 -24.11 -7.25 20.85
CA LEU A 1189 -24.94 -8.45 20.79
C LEU A 1189 -24.66 -9.27 19.52
N GLY A 1190 -24.38 -8.60 18.39
CA GLY A 1190 -23.93 -9.23 17.14
C GLY A 1190 -22.60 -9.97 17.30
N GLU A 1191 -21.62 -9.39 18.02
CA GLU A 1191 -20.34 -10.05 18.31
C GLU A 1191 -20.51 -11.40 19.04
N LYS A 1192 -21.49 -11.52 19.94
CA LYS A 1192 -21.77 -12.78 20.65
C LYS A 1192 -22.32 -13.86 19.72
N LEU A 1193 -23.16 -13.50 18.75
CA LEU A 1193 -23.60 -14.41 17.68
C LEU A 1193 -22.43 -14.80 16.76
N LEU A 1194 -21.59 -13.84 16.37
CA LEU A 1194 -20.38 -14.10 15.57
C LEU A 1194 -19.40 -15.05 16.29
N SER A 1195 -19.31 -15.00 17.63
CA SER A 1195 -18.54 -15.96 18.41
C SER A 1195 -19.07 -17.40 18.27
N ALA A 1196 -20.39 -17.58 18.27
CA ALA A 1196 -21.02 -18.89 18.12
C ALA A 1196 -20.94 -19.43 16.66
N ALA A 1197 -20.92 -18.54 15.67
CA ALA A 1197 -20.70 -18.90 14.27
C ALA A 1197 -19.24 -19.32 14.00
N ARG A 1198 -18.25 -18.63 14.62
CA ARG A 1198 -16.82 -18.99 14.50
C ARG A 1198 -16.51 -20.38 15.09
N ASP A 1199 -17.18 -20.78 16.17
CA ASP A 1199 -17.04 -22.10 16.81
C ASP A 1199 -17.48 -23.30 15.92
N LEU A 1200 -18.20 -23.06 14.81
CA LEU A 1200 -18.60 -24.09 13.84
C LEU A 1200 -17.74 -24.07 12.55
N GLY A 1201 -16.89 -23.07 12.36
CA GLY A 1201 -16.13 -22.86 11.12
C GLY A 1201 -14.73 -23.50 11.07
N GLN A 1202 -14.14 -23.91 12.20
CA GLN A 1202 -12.77 -24.43 12.22
C GLN A 1202 -12.58 -25.64 13.14
N GLY A 1203 -12.66 -26.84 12.56
CA GLY A 1203 -12.05 -28.04 13.10
C GLY A 1203 -10.57 -28.14 12.69
N GLY A 1204 -9.65 -27.84 13.60
CA GLY A 1204 -8.24 -28.28 13.57
C GLY A 1204 -7.19 -27.25 13.08
N VAL A 1205 -6.43 -26.66 14.00
CA VAL A 1205 -5.15 -27.20 14.53
C VAL A 1205 -4.65 -26.28 15.68
N VAL A 1206 -3.93 -26.88 16.63
CA VAL A 1206 -3.53 -26.31 17.94
C VAL A 1206 -2.35 -25.31 17.86
N GLY A 1207 -2.35 -24.26 18.69
CA GLY A 1207 -1.18 -23.40 18.96
C GLY A 1207 -1.47 -22.29 20.01
N GLU A 1208 -0.64 -22.18 21.05
CA GLU A 1208 -0.98 -21.45 22.29
C GLU A 1208 -0.60 -19.95 22.39
N LYS A 1209 -1.54 -19.21 23.01
CA LYS A 1209 -1.47 -18.10 23.99
C LYS A 1209 -0.21 -17.20 24.16
N GLY A 1210 -0.52 -15.91 24.32
CA GLY A 1210 0.14 -14.95 25.25
C GLY A 1210 0.82 -13.74 24.56
N GLY A 1211 0.57 -12.48 24.94
CA GLY A 1211 -0.39 -11.90 25.90
C GLY A 1211 -0.10 -10.40 26.18
N GLY A 1212 -1.11 -9.62 26.60
CA GLY A 1212 -1.00 -8.20 26.99
C GLY A 1212 -1.07 -7.20 25.81
N GLY A 1213 -1.61 -5.99 25.97
CA GLY A 1213 -2.23 -5.35 27.14
C GLY A 1213 -2.99 -4.06 26.79
N SER A 1214 -3.85 -3.59 27.70
CA SER A 1214 -4.72 -2.42 27.55
C SER A 1214 -3.97 -1.08 27.67
N GLY A 1215 -4.33 -0.06 26.87
CA GLY A 1215 -3.90 1.32 27.15
C GLY A 1215 -4.06 2.36 26.03
N VAL A 1216 -5.29 2.71 25.61
CA VAL A 1216 -5.52 3.87 24.70
C VAL A 1216 -6.67 4.81 25.15
N ALA A 1217 -7.63 4.34 25.96
CA ALA A 1217 -8.82 5.10 26.37
C ALA A 1217 -8.59 6.32 27.31
N ALA A 1218 -7.37 6.83 27.40
CA ALA A 1218 -6.99 8.01 28.17
C ALA A 1218 -6.49 9.20 27.32
N ALA A 1219 -6.29 9.03 26.01
CA ALA A 1219 -5.72 10.07 25.14
C ALA A 1219 -6.75 11.06 24.55
N GLU A 1220 -7.96 10.60 24.20
CA GLU A 1220 -8.94 11.45 23.46
C GLU A 1220 -9.55 12.58 24.29
N LYS A 1221 -9.50 12.53 25.62
CA LYS A 1221 -10.14 13.55 26.47
C LYS A 1221 -9.26 14.76 26.78
N ALA A 1222 -7.98 14.75 26.41
CA ALA A 1222 -7.06 15.87 26.61
C ALA A 1222 -6.92 16.78 25.38
N MET A 1223 -7.36 16.35 24.19
CA MET A 1223 -7.10 17.05 22.94
C MET A 1223 -8.15 18.13 22.60
N ASN A 1224 -9.34 18.09 23.23
CA ASN A 1224 -10.50 18.88 22.81
C ASN A 1224 -10.77 20.16 23.67
N GLU A 1225 -9.91 20.49 24.64
CA GLU A 1225 -9.98 21.79 25.35
C GLU A 1225 -9.02 22.86 24.79
N ASN A 1226 -7.95 22.48 24.08
CA ASN A 1226 -6.99 23.44 23.52
C ASN A 1226 -7.49 24.16 22.25
N LEU A 1227 -8.53 23.64 21.59
CA LEU A 1227 -9.07 24.19 20.34
C LEU A 1227 -10.04 25.38 20.51
N LYS A 1228 -10.24 25.87 21.75
CA LYS A 1228 -11.13 27.02 22.04
C LYS A 1228 -10.43 28.37 22.30
N ASN A 1229 -9.10 28.43 22.31
CA ASN A 1229 -8.36 29.66 22.66
C ASN A 1229 -7.69 30.42 21.49
N PHE A 1230 -7.74 29.91 20.25
CA PHE A 1230 -7.06 30.56 19.11
C PHE A 1230 -7.80 31.74 18.45
N GLY A 1231 -9.01 32.09 18.92
CA GLY A 1231 -9.83 33.16 18.35
C GLY A 1231 -9.53 34.60 18.81
N LYS A 1232 -8.39 34.87 19.45
CA LYS A 1232 -8.16 36.14 20.18
C LYS A 1232 -6.79 36.84 20.02
N PHE A 1233 -5.95 36.45 19.07
CA PHE A 1233 -4.55 36.94 19.02
C PHE A 1233 -4.09 37.73 17.78
N PHE A 1234 -4.95 37.95 16.76
CA PHE A 1234 -4.62 38.83 15.63
C PHE A 1234 -5.60 40.00 15.48
N ARG A 1235 -5.52 40.94 16.43
CA ARG A 1235 -5.90 42.34 16.21
C ARG A 1235 -4.93 43.28 16.93
N ARG A 1236 -4.55 44.32 16.17
CA ARG A 1236 -3.89 45.59 16.54
C ARG A 1236 -2.35 45.67 16.57
N ASP A 1237 -1.94 46.84 16.08
CA ASP A 1237 -0.67 47.55 16.25
C ASP A 1237 0.60 46.93 15.67
N LEU A 1238 0.86 47.25 14.39
CA LEU A 1238 1.91 48.24 14.08
C LEU A 1238 1.76 48.77 12.63
N GLY A 1239 1.55 50.08 12.52
CA GLY A 1239 1.68 50.82 11.26
C GLY A 1239 2.69 51.96 11.42
N GLY A 1240 3.25 52.44 10.31
CA GLY A 1240 4.07 53.66 10.31
C GLY A 1240 5.11 53.71 9.19
N PHE A 1241 5.05 54.79 8.40
CA PHE A 1241 5.99 55.21 7.35
C PHE A 1241 6.09 54.36 6.05
N GLY A 1242 5.88 54.89 4.84
CA GLY A 1242 5.29 56.19 4.45
C GLY A 1242 5.86 56.80 3.16
N ALA A 1243 4.94 57.16 2.23
CA ALA A 1243 5.14 57.99 1.02
C ALA A 1243 5.87 57.31 -0.19
N ARG A 1244 5.61 57.65 -1.46
CA ARG A 1244 4.77 58.74 -2.04
C ARG A 1244 4.33 58.46 -3.50
N PHE A 1245 3.24 59.15 -3.91
CA PHE A 1245 2.56 59.28 -5.23
C PHE A 1245 1.47 58.20 -5.50
N GLY A 1246 0.17 58.49 -5.70
CA GLY A 1246 -0.61 59.74 -5.83
C GLY A 1246 -1.10 59.95 -7.28
N LYS A 1247 -2.35 60.29 -7.60
CA LYS A 1247 -3.62 60.56 -6.88
C LYS A 1247 -4.66 60.99 -7.95
N ARG A 1248 -5.88 60.45 -7.98
CA ARG A 1248 -7.15 61.15 -8.36
C ARG A 1248 -8.37 60.22 -8.18
N ASP A 1249 -9.16 60.41 -7.13
CA ASP A 1249 -10.39 61.25 -7.01
C ASP A 1249 -11.63 60.55 -7.65
N GLY A 1250 -12.78 60.33 -6.98
CA GLY A 1250 -13.15 60.54 -5.56
C GLY A 1250 -14.66 60.36 -5.28
N ALA A 1251 -15.05 60.41 -3.99
CA ALA A 1251 -16.40 60.57 -3.40
C ALA A 1251 -17.48 59.48 -3.62
N ASP A 1252 -18.58 59.33 -2.85
CA ASP A 1252 -18.97 59.47 -1.41
C ASP A 1252 -20.46 59.01 -1.30
N GLU A 1253 -21.14 58.64 -0.20
CA GLU A 1253 -20.85 58.40 1.24
C GLU A 1253 -21.62 57.07 1.63
N GLY A 1254 -21.98 56.66 2.86
CA GLY A 1254 -21.82 57.18 4.22
C GLY A 1254 -22.58 56.32 5.26
N GLN A 1255 -22.03 56.23 6.48
CA GLN A 1255 -22.66 56.00 7.82
C GLN A 1255 -23.89 55.05 7.94
N ARG A 1256 -23.91 54.06 8.84
CA ARG A 1256 -23.39 54.03 10.23
C ARG A 1256 -22.85 52.66 10.63
#